data_AF-A0A2V6G7A3-F1
#
_entry.id   AF-A0A2V6G7A3-F1
#
_cell.length_a   1.000
_cell.length_b   1.000
_cell.length_c   1.000
_cell.angle_alpha   90.00
_cell.angle_beta   90.00
_cell.angle_gamma   90.00
#
_symmetry.space_group_name_H-M   'P 1'
#
loop_
_entity.id
_entity.type
_entity.pdbx_description
1 polymer ?
#
loop_
_entity_poly.entity_id
_entity_poly.type
_entity_poly.pdbx_seq_one_letter_code
_entity_poly.pdbx_strand_id
1 'polypeptide(L)'
;MRVSDVIARVVTRQRALVWSGVVALVVICLAVLITRMDLDSDVLNMLPGRFESVQGLKIYDREFEQARELTFALECQPQDVDKLDEFAPVFAQRLREQPWCERVLAGSPIETPEGIRDLQSIALPLLLNLEPAAFEQTMSMLQPEKIRDRLHRLRQQMEAGSPRPQFELAFDPLGLIGPALKPFAESNALEQEQPLTSPDRTMRVFLVVTNQPSLSAFECQRLMRKVNAFRAEAPARFDDGPLEVLVTGRAAYVSEISLSMRYDILATLGTSVVLVGTIFFIGFRRWIPLFGMAFSLLLSCLVALALGLLVFHRLGMVAVAFSAILVGLGVDFAILIFGRYQQARIDGEPHRAAIATSVAKLGRAVFFGALTTAVGFMALILSGTMGFSQLGVLIAIGIFFAGFFMCTILFVFIGERQAPPRHDWLFALVRKYVRWSVQRPRPMLIAAGAILLVLSAIGFSPVPPLRLDASTRSLEPKNSRAGDALQRILGKMPVRWEPVLAIVRGQDRQQLHDHWQKISAHWAELKAAAKIKSFSTPAALCLSPTVMEAKRERLRALDFQAARRTFGETLDAEGFSRDAFAPAFELLDKLQRAAAPPTPLPDWRNELPKNSSWWFLIERYFAHDPLLTTGYVTTNERIATRAQAESLARDLPVAAVPMILSGWSYALADLLPWSRRQLLIISALMAVFDISLLAILYRNLRLWLIQVLTLVFAIGAMVASMKLLHIDLNLLNVLAFRLVLAIGVDYGIYIVLVWQRTTEIEHDVAGVVKPVLLAGLTAVSGFGSLGMARNRLRHRDFLELARDDLLHLTGDGRGRTETVARRVVDMLLDRQCLVGPERRAVRPRRARRARPTILAALLLLILFTPVRAEPLSQSQITDLLARIRTARATAPSVEADFREEKTLRLLNKPIVSSGKIWFQAPDKFRREVRGNAPSLTVSNGRELWIYYPNFKSAEHYSLGKRSPIDAAIATMNTALNLDNVENTFSISGAKIDNHYELTLSPRVAAMKRLFEKFTLRLNQDLFAERTEMLQPNGERVVTTYANQMRAPVPASLFEFTPPAGTEITTPFGR
;
A
#
# COMPACT_ATOMS: atom_id res chain seq x y z
N MET A 1 -35.58 -54.89 18.79
CA MET A 1 -36.08 -54.13 17.62
C MET A 1 -34.89 -53.60 16.84
N ARG A 2 -34.97 -53.49 15.50
CA ARG A 2 -33.86 -52.87 14.74
C ARG A 2 -33.94 -51.35 14.91
N VAL A 3 -32.78 -50.67 14.87
CA VAL A 3 -32.71 -49.20 15.02
C VAL A 3 -33.57 -48.47 13.99
N SER A 4 -33.68 -49.01 12.77
CA SER A 4 -34.60 -48.58 11.71
C SER A 4 -36.06 -48.51 12.16
N ASP A 5 -36.52 -49.49 12.94
CA ASP A 5 -37.93 -49.65 13.33
C ASP A 5 -38.30 -48.69 14.47
N VAL A 6 -37.30 -48.31 15.27
CA VAL A 6 -37.39 -47.27 16.31
C VAL A 6 -37.46 -45.91 15.64
N ILE A 7 -36.53 -45.57 14.76
CA ILE A 7 -36.54 -44.32 13.99
C ILE A 7 -37.86 -44.15 13.23
N ALA A 8 -38.27 -45.16 12.45
CA ALA A 8 -39.53 -45.12 11.71
C ALA A 8 -40.77 -44.99 12.62
N ARG A 9 -40.74 -45.50 13.85
CA ARG A 9 -41.82 -45.35 14.84
C ARG A 9 -41.86 -43.95 15.45
N VAL A 10 -40.70 -43.41 15.87
CA VAL A 10 -40.61 -42.08 16.47
C VAL A 10 -41.03 -41.02 15.46
N VAL A 11 -40.53 -41.08 14.23
CA VAL A 11 -40.85 -40.10 13.17
C VAL A 11 -42.31 -40.19 12.68
N THR A 12 -42.96 -41.36 12.76
CA THR A 12 -44.38 -41.48 12.37
C THR A 12 -45.35 -41.18 13.51
N ARG A 13 -45.11 -41.68 14.73
CA ARG A 13 -46.05 -41.53 15.87
C ARG A 13 -45.75 -40.37 16.82
N GLN A 14 -44.52 -39.90 16.93
CA GLN A 14 -44.09 -38.92 17.94
C GLN A 14 -43.55 -37.62 17.30
N ARG A 15 -44.19 -37.17 16.21
CA ARG A 15 -43.79 -35.98 15.44
C ARG A 15 -43.61 -34.73 16.31
N ALA A 16 -44.48 -34.51 17.30
CA ALA A 16 -44.38 -33.38 18.22
C ALA A 16 -43.09 -33.39 19.05
N LEU A 17 -42.66 -34.58 19.52
CA LEU A 17 -41.44 -34.75 20.32
C LEU A 17 -40.18 -34.49 19.49
N VAL A 18 -40.18 -34.93 18.21
CA VAL A 18 -39.09 -34.60 17.27
C VAL A 18 -39.03 -33.09 17.02
N TRP A 19 -40.16 -32.43 16.79
CA TRP A 19 -40.20 -30.98 16.60
C TRP A 19 -39.77 -30.19 17.85
N SER A 20 -40.18 -30.59 19.06
CA SER A 20 -39.70 -29.93 20.29
C SER A 20 -38.19 -30.09 20.48
N GLY A 21 -37.63 -31.26 20.14
CA GLY A 21 -36.17 -31.48 20.15
C GLY A 21 -35.44 -30.60 19.13
N VAL A 22 -35.99 -30.44 17.92
CA VAL A 22 -35.45 -29.55 16.88
C VAL A 22 -35.51 -28.08 17.32
N VAL A 23 -36.62 -27.62 17.89
CA VAL A 23 -36.77 -26.24 18.38
C VAL A 23 -35.77 -25.97 19.51
N ALA A 24 -35.65 -26.88 20.48
CA ALA A 24 -34.66 -26.76 21.56
C ALA A 24 -33.22 -26.67 21.01
N LEU A 25 -32.88 -27.52 20.04
CA LEU A 25 -31.56 -27.50 19.40
C LEU A 25 -31.30 -26.19 18.65
N VAL A 26 -32.27 -25.68 17.89
CA VAL A 26 -32.16 -24.37 17.20
C VAL A 26 -31.96 -23.24 18.20
N VAL A 27 -32.72 -23.19 19.29
CA VAL A 27 -32.59 -22.17 20.34
C VAL A 27 -31.21 -22.22 21.00
N ILE A 28 -30.72 -23.42 21.35
CA ILE A 28 -29.37 -23.60 21.93
C ILE A 28 -28.29 -23.11 20.95
N CYS A 29 -28.37 -23.52 19.68
CA CYS A 29 -27.37 -23.09 18.69
C CYS A 29 -27.41 -21.57 18.44
N LEU A 30 -28.61 -20.97 18.33
CA LEU A 30 -28.74 -19.52 18.18
C LEU A 30 -28.20 -18.76 19.40
N ALA A 31 -28.44 -19.26 20.62
CA ALA A 31 -27.87 -18.67 21.83
C ALA A 31 -26.33 -18.70 21.83
N VAL A 32 -25.72 -19.80 21.39
CA VAL A 32 -24.26 -19.91 21.21
C VAL A 32 -23.75 -18.93 20.15
N LEU A 33 -24.42 -18.82 18.99
CA LEU A 33 -24.03 -17.86 17.95
C LEU A 33 -24.11 -16.41 18.46
N ILE A 34 -25.23 -16.02 19.07
CA ILE A 34 -25.44 -14.65 19.56
C ILE A 34 -24.44 -14.27 20.66
N THR A 35 -24.07 -15.21 21.53
CA THR A 35 -23.16 -14.94 22.67
C THR A 35 -21.66 -15.05 22.33
N ARG A 36 -21.27 -15.75 21.25
CA ARG A 36 -19.86 -16.05 20.94
C ARG A 36 -19.39 -15.81 19.51
N MET A 37 -20.21 -15.22 18.62
CA MET A 37 -19.80 -14.96 17.24
C MET A 37 -18.74 -13.85 17.16
N ASP A 38 -17.47 -14.26 17.16
CA ASP A 38 -16.30 -13.44 16.84
C ASP A 38 -15.66 -13.98 15.54
N LEU A 39 -15.69 -13.14 14.48
CA LEU A 39 -15.24 -13.50 13.13
C LEU A 39 -13.88 -12.88 12.86
N ASP A 40 -12.85 -13.74 12.78
CA ASP A 40 -11.49 -13.30 12.52
C ASP A 40 -11.27 -13.03 11.02
N SER A 41 -10.81 -11.81 10.73
CA SER A 41 -10.51 -11.35 9.38
C SER A 41 -9.03 -11.40 9.02
N ASP A 42 -8.12 -11.67 9.97
CA ASP A 42 -6.69 -11.58 9.72
C ASP A 42 -6.17 -12.78 8.91
N VAL A 43 -5.64 -12.48 7.72
CA VAL A 43 -5.03 -13.45 6.81
C VAL A 43 -3.78 -14.08 7.43
N LEU A 44 -3.06 -13.39 8.32
CA LEU A 44 -1.88 -13.95 8.99
C LEU A 44 -2.25 -15.09 9.96
N ASN A 45 -3.50 -15.18 10.43
CA ASN A 45 -3.98 -16.32 11.23
C ASN A 45 -4.26 -17.58 10.38
N MET A 46 -4.24 -17.47 9.06
CA MET A 46 -4.23 -18.63 8.15
C MET A 46 -2.83 -19.22 7.96
N LEU A 47 -1.77 -18.47 8.28
CA LEU A 47 -0.39 -18.96 8.23
C LEU A 47 -0.04 -19.76 9.49
N PRO A 48 0.82 -20.79 9.39
CA PRO A 48 1.18 -21.64 10.53
C PRO A 48 2.01 -20.86 11.57
N GLY A 49 1.44 -20.59 12.73
CA GLY A 49 2.06 -19.75 13.78
C GLY A 49 3.32 -20.33 14.46
N ARG A 50 3.79 -21.50 14.04
CA ARG A 50 5.00 -22.17 14.56
C ARG A 50 6.32 -21.66 13.95
N PHE A 51 6.24 -20.84 12.91
CA PHE A 51 7.40 -20.25 12.24
C PHE A 51 7.66 -18.85 12.80
N GLU A 52 8.88 -18.59 13.24
CA GLU A 52 9.30 -17.27 13.74
C GLU A 52 9.10 -16.18 12.66
N SER A 53 9.33 -16.52 11.40
CA SER A 53 9.09 -15.65 10.24
C SER A 53 7.64 -15.16 10.14
N VAL A 54 6.67 -16.01 10.49
CA VAL A 54 5.23 -15.68 10.56
C VAL A 54 4.89 -14.92 11.84
N GLN A 55 5.51 -15.25 12.97
CA GLN A 55 5.32 -14.50 14.22
C GLN A 55 5.84 -13.06 14.09
N GLY A 56 6.99 -12.86 13.44
CA GLY A 56 7.53 -11.54 13.11
C GLY A 56 6.56 -10.69 12.28
N LEU A 57 5.89 -11.27 11.28
CA LEU A 57 4.87 -10.56 10.50
C LEU A 57 3.69 -10.11 11.38
N LYS A 58 3.26 -10.92 12.35
CA LYS A 58 2.17 -10.56 13.28
C LYS A 58 2.59 -9.50 14.30
N ILE A 59 3.85 -9.54 14.76
CA ILE A 59 4.42 -8.50 15.61
C ILE A 59 4.48 -7.18 14.85
N TYR A 60 4.99 -7.20 13.61
CA TYR A 60 5.03 -6.03 12.73
C TYR A 60 3.64 -5.43 12.50
N ASP A 61 2.66 -6.27 12.13
CA ASP A 61 1.29 -5.83 11.82
C ASP A 61 0.54 -5.20 13.00
N ARG A 62 0.85 -5.65 14.22
CA ARG A 62 0.20 -5.22 15.46
C ARG A 62 0.89 -4.00 16.08
N GLU A 63 2.22 -3.98 16.11
CA GLU A 63 2.99 -3.08 16.95
C GLU A 63 3.61 -1.89 16.19
N PHE A 64 3.63 -1.89 14.85
CA PHE A 64 4.22 -0.80 14.04
C PHE A 64 3.14 -0.05 13.24
N GLU A 65 3.24 1.29 13.18
CA GLU A 65 2.28 2.13 12.46
C GLU A 65 2.33 1.94 10.93
N GLN A 66 3.50 1.57 10.39
CA GLN A 66 3.68 1.31 8.95
C GLN A 66 2.72 0.23 8.40
N ALA A 67 2.21 -0.68 9.23
CA ALA A 67 1.20 -1.66 8.83
C ALA A 67 -0.15 -1.03 8.42
N ARG A 68 -0.40 0.22 8.86
CA ARG A 68 -1.58 1.04 8.56
C ARG A 68 -1.35 2.01 7.38
N GLU A 69 -0.25 1.86 6.65
CA GLU A 69 0.09 2.69 5.49
C GLU A 69 -0.86 2.42 4.30
N LEU A 70 -1.31 3.52 3.68
CA LEU A 70 -1.88 3.57 2.34
C LEU A 70 -0.95 4.35 1.41
N THR A 71 -0.72 3.78 0.23
CA THR A 71 0.05 4.42 -0.84
C THR A 71 -0.93 5.03 -1.83
N PHE A 72 -0.91 6.36 -1.96
CA PHE A 72 -1.61 7.08 -3.03
C PHE A 72 -0.62 7.36 -4.15
N ALA A 73 -1.04 7.22 -5.40
CA ALA A 73 -0.26 7.71 -6.54
C ALA A 73 -1.14 8.53 -7.47
N LEU A 74 -0.63 9.67 -7.92
CA LEU A 74 -1.23 10.47 -8.97
C LEU A 74 -0.53 10.12 -10.28
N GLU A 75 -1.29 9.71 -11.29
CA GLU A 75 -0.79 9.36 -12.63
C GLU A 75 -1.41 10.31 -13.67
N CYS A 76 -0.57 10.97 -14.47
CA CYS A 76 -0.98 11.89 -15.53
C CYS A 76 -0.39 11.49 -16.89
N GLN A 77 -0.84 12.15 -17.96
CA GLN A 77 -0.23 12.00 -19.29
C GLN A 77 1.09 12.81 -19.37
N PRO A 78 2.05 12.45 -20.26
CA PRO A 78 3.33 13.16 -20.39
C PRO A 78 3.23 14.66 -20.69
N GLN A 79 2.11 15.10 -21.27
CA GLN A 79 1.84 16.51 -21.57
C GLN A 79 1.38 17.34 -20.35
N ASP A 80 0.89 16.68 -19.28
CA ASP A 80 0.32 17.33 -18.09
C ASP A 80 1.27 17.30 -16.87
N VAL A 81 2.54 16.89 -17.06
CA VAL A 81 3.54 16.75 -15.97
C VAL A 81 3.71 18.04 -15.17
N ASP A 82 3.74 19.21 -15.83
CA ASP A 82 3.91 20.48 -15.13
C ASP A 82 2.65 20.82 -14.29
N LYS A 83 1.44 20.44 -14.73
CA LYS A 83 0.20 20.55 -13.92
C LYS A 83 0.24 19.61 -12.70
N LEU A 84 0.77 18.40 -12.87
CA LEU A 84 0.90 17.42 -11.77
C LEU A 84 1.81 17.97 -10.65
N ASP A 85 2.91 18.61 -11.00
CA ASP A 85 3.83 19.21 -10.01
C ASP A 85 3.25 20.45 -9.31
N GLU A 86 2.35 21.21 -9.95
CA GLU A 86 1.58 22.29 -9.31
C GLU A 86 0.45 21.76 -8.42
N PHE A 87 -0.21 20.67 -8.81
CA PHE A 87 -1.31 20.06 -8.05
C PHE A 87 -0.85 19.21 -6.85
N ALA A 88 0.32 18.56 -6.94
CA ALA A 88 0.82 17.64 -5.92
C ALA A 88 0.89 18.22 -4.48
N PRO A 89 1.36 19.47 -4.25
CA PRO A 89 1.30 20.09 -2.93
C PRO A 89 -0.13 20.30 -2.41
N VAL A 90 -1.06 20.68 -3.28
CA VAL A 90 -2.48 20.88 -2.95
C VAL A 90 -3.14 19.56 -2.56
N PHE A 91 -2.82 18.48 -3.29
CA PHE A 91 -3.27 17.13 -2.97
C PHE A 91 -2.73 16.64 -1.61
N ALA A 92 -1.44 16.87 -1.33
CA ALA A 92 -0.82 16.54 -0.04
C ALA A 92 -1.46 17.32 1.13
N GLN A 93 -1.78 18.59 0.95
CA GLN A 93 -2.51 19.37 1.96
C GLN A 93 -3.92 18.80 2.19
N ARG A 94 -4.68 18.55 1.11
CA ARG A 94 -6.02 17.96 1.18
C ARG A 94 -6.06 16.59 1.86
N LEU A 95 -5.00 15.77 1.73
CA LEU A 95 -4.83 14.53 2.48
C LEU A 95 -4.64 14.80 3.98
N ARG A 96 -3.78 15.75 4.37
CA ARG A 96 -3.55 16.13 5.78
C ARG A 96 -4.80 16.69 6.48
N GLU A 97 -5.71 17.30 5.72
CA GLU A 97 -6.99 17.81 6.22
C GLU A 97 -8.01 16.67 6.53
N GLN A 98 -7.72 15.42 6.15
CA GLN A 98 -8.66 14.30 6.35
C GLN A 98 -8.64 13.76 7.78
N PRO A 99 -9.81 13.54 8.42
CA PRO A 99 -9.89 13.06 9.81
C PRO A 99 -9.51 11.57 9.99
N TRP A 100 -9.19 10.88 8.89
CA TRP A 100 -8.69 9.49 8.88
C TRP A 100 -7.19 9.40 8.57
N CYS A 101 -6.59 10.52 8.16
CA CYS A 101 -5.16 10.63 7.92
C CYS A 101 -4.45 11.00 9.23
N GLU A 102 -3.40 10.26 9.57
CA GLU A 102 -2.53 10.56 10.71
C GLU A 102 -1.31 11.37 10.24
N ARG A 103 -0.60 10.89 9.20
CA ARG A 103 0.54 11.59 8.58
C ARG A 103 0.63 11.35 7.07
N VAL A 104 1.23 12.30 6.35
CA VAL A 104 1.45 12.25 4.89
C VAL A 104 2.91 12.58 4.55
N LEU A 105 3.61 11.64 3.92
CA LEU A 105 4.89 11.88 3.26
C LEU A 105 4.65 12.21 1.77
N ALA A 106 5.03 13.42 1.35
CA ALA A 106 4.80 13.96 0.00
C ALA A 106 6.09 14.46 -0.71
N GLY A 107 7.22 14.37 -0.02
CA GLY A 107 8.54 14.87 -0.40
C GLY A 107 9.52 14.61 0.74
N SER A 108 10.82 14.78 0.50
CA SER A 108 11.82 14.58 1.56
C SER A 108 11.74 15.73 2.58
N PRO A 109 11.64 15.47 3.90
CA PRO A 109 11.57 16.54 4.90
C PRO A 109 12.75 17.51 4.86
N ILE A 110 13.94 17.05 4.46
CA ILE A 110 15.17 17.86 4.36
C ILE A 110 15.12 18.93 3.26
N GLU A 111 14.21 18.80 2.28
CA GLU A 111 13.99 19.83 1.24
C GLU A 111 13.13 21.01 1.73
N THR A 112 12.59 20.93 2.96
CA THR A 112 11.68 21.93 3.53
C THR A 112 12.34 22.71 4.68
N PRO A 113 12.15 24.05 4.76
CA PRO A 113 12.69 24.83 5.88
C PRO A 113 12.16 24.39 7.25
N GLU A 114 10.93 23.89 7.30
CA GLU A 114 10.30 23.33 8.51
C GLU A 114 10.97 22.01 8.91
N GLY A 115 11.11 21.06 7.99
CA GLY A 115 11.79 19.79 8.26
C GLY A 115 13.27 19.98 8.62
N ILE A 116 13.95 20.99 8.06
CA ILE A 116 15.30 21.39 8.52
C ILE A 116 15.28 21.83 10.00
N ARG A 117 14.34 22.70 10.39
CA ARG A 117 14.22 23.17 11.78
C ARG A 117 13.86 22.04 12.75
N ASP A 118 12.97 21.15 12.35
CA ASP A 118 12.60 19.97 13.12
C ASP A 118 13.82 19.05 13.33
N LEU A 119 14.67 18.90 12.31
CA LEU A 119 15.91 18.11 12.40
C LEU A 119 16.95 18.77 13.34
N GLN A 120 17.05 20.11 13.33
CA GLN A 120 17.87 20.85 14.29
C GLN A 120 17.38 20.65 15.74
N SER A 121 16.07 20.45 15.97
CA SER A 121 15.52 20.28 17.31
C SER A 121 16.05 19.04 18.04
N ILE A 122 16.28 17.94 17.31
CA ILE A 122 16.77 16.65 17.84
C ILE A 122 18.30 16.52 17.84
N ALA A 123 19.04 17.56 17.44
CA ALA A 123 20.49 17.48 17.30
C ALA A 123 21.22 17.21 18.64
N LEU A 124 20.70 17.73 19.76
CA LEU A 124 21.31 17.61 21.09
C LEU A 124 21.37 16.15 21.62
N PRO A 125 20.27 15.38 21.68
CA PRO A 125 20.32 13.98 22.11
C PRO A 125 21.17 13.11 21.18
N LEU A 126 21.17 13.39 19.86
CA LEU A 126 21.98 12.65 18.89
C LEU A 126 23.47 12.97 19.00
N LEU A 127 23.85 14.23 19.27
CA LEU A 127 25.20 14.65 19.60
C LEU A 127 25.74 13.88 20.83
N LEU A 128 24.92 13.77 21.87
CA LEU A 128 25.22 12.96 23.05
C LEU A 128 25.21 11.43 22.78
N ASN A 129 24.73 10.98 21.62
CA ASN A 129 24.74 9.56 21.22
C ASN A 129 25.87 9.18 20.24
N LEU A 130 26.64 10.15 19.72
CA LEU A 130 27.76 9.92 18.78
C LEU A 130 28.84 8.93 19.28
N GLU A 131 29.67 8.40 18.38
CA GLU A 131 30.88 7.69 18.81
C GLU A 131 31.85 8.64 19.57
N PRO A 132 32.66 8.14 20.54
CA PRO A 132 33.52 8.99 21.36
C PRO A 132 34.48 9.89 20.55
N ALA A 133 35.09 9.36 19.49
CA ALA A 133 36.00 10.13 18.63
C ALA A 133 35.27 11.25 17.87
N ALA A 134 34.09 10.96 17.31
CA ALA A 134 33.26 11.95 16.63
C ALA A 134 32.74 13.02 17.61
N PHE A 135 32.41 12.65 18.84
CA PHE A 135 31.98 13.59 19.88
C PHE A 135 33.11 14.56 20.26
N GLU A 136 34.31 14.08 20.61
CA GLU A 136 35.46 14.94 20.95
C GLU A 136 35.86 15.85 19.77
N GLN A 137 35.86 15.32 18.53
CA GLN A 137 36.12 16.13 17.33
C GLN A 137 35.08 17.25 17.18
N THR A 138 33.79 16.96 17.39
CA THR A 138 32.71 17.94 17.30
C THR A 138 32.79 18.98 18.43
N MET A 139 33.05 18.56 19.67
CA MET A 139 33.22 19.48 20.80
C MET A 139 34.45 20.37 20.67
N SER A 140 35.50 19.90 19.99
CA SER A 140 36.66 20.76 19.70
C SER A 140 36.32 21.98 18.83
N MET A 141 35.20 21.99 18.11
CA MET A 141 34.76 23.16 17.32
C MET A 141 34.31 24.34 18.18
N LEU A 142 33.97 24.11 19.45
CA LEU A 142 33.63 25.16 20.42
C LEU A 142 34.86 25.93 20.97
N GLN A 143 36.08 25.54 20.58
CA GLN A 143 37.29 26.27 20.97
C GLN A 143 37.31 27.66 20.30
N PRO A 144 37.68 28.74 21.02
CA PRO A 144 37.65 30.11 20.52
C PRO A 144 38.29 30.31 19.13
N GLU A 145 39.48 29.75 18.91
CA GLU A 145 40.18 29.88 17.63
C GLU A 145 39.46 29.16 16.49
N LYS A 146 38.86 27.98 16.73
CA LYS A 146 38.11 27.25 15.68
C LYS A 146 36.82 27.96 15.30
N ILE A 147 36.17 28.64 16.25
CA ILE A 147 35.00 29.49 15.98
C ILE A 147 35.40 30.65 15.06
N ARG A 148 36.51 31.35 15.37
CA ARG A 148 37.07 32.43 14.54
C ARG A 148 37.42 31.94 13.14
N ASP A 149 38.24 30.88 13.04
CA ASP A 149 38.67 30.30 11.76
C ASP A 149 37.49 29.85 10.88
N ARG A 150 36.45 29.26 11.49
CA ARG A 150 35.25 28.80 10.78
C ARG A 150 34.45 29.99 10.24
N LEU A 151 34.12 30.97 11.08
CA LEU A 151 33.35 32.14 10.65
C LEU A 151 34.10 32.99 9.63
N HIS A 152 35.40 33.23 9.83
CA HIS A 152 36.24 33.97 8.89
C HIS A 152 36.32 33.28 7.51
N ARG A 153 36.57 31.96 7.49
CA ARG A 153 36.61 31.18 6.24
C ARG A 153 35.27 31.20 5.50
N LEU A 154 34.17 30.98 6.20
CA LEU A 154 32.83 31.01 5.61
C LEU A 154 32.47 32.41 5.11
N ARG A 155 32.87 33.47 5.85
CA ARG A 155 32.70 34.87 5.43
C ARG A 155 33.44 35.17 4.13
N GLN A 156 34.73 34.79 4.02
CA GLN A 156 35.50 34.97 2.79
C GLN A 156 34.92 34.18 1.60
N GLN A 157 34.44 32.95 1.82
CA GLN A 157 33.77 32.16 0.78
C GLN A 157 32.46 32.80 0.30
N MET A 158 31.72 33.49 1.17
CA MET A 158 30.55 34.30 0.77
C MET A 158 30.95 35.52 -0.07
N GLU A 159 32.08 36.18 0.22
CA GLU A 159 32.59 37.29 -0.61
C GLU A 159 33.05 36.83 -1.98
N ALA A 160 33.65 35.64 -2.05
CA ALA A 160 34.02 35.01 -3.31
C ALA A 160 32.80 34.57 -4.14
N GLY A 161 31.58 34.63 -3.58
CA GLY A 161 30.32 34.36 -4.26
C GLY A 161 29.75 32.96 -4.05
N SER A 162 30.38 32.10 -3.23
CA SER A 162 29.86 30.74 -3.02
C SER A 162 28.50 30.77 -2.30
N PRO A 163 27.50 30.00 -2.80
CA PRO A 163 26.21 29.85 -2.11
C PRO A 163 26.31 28.91 -0.90
N ARG A 164 27.26 27.97 -0.89
CA ARG A 164 27.37 26.91 0.13
C ARG A 164 27.43 27.44 1.58
N PRO A 165 28.26 28.44 1.92
CA PRO A 165 28.33 28.96 3.29
C PRO A 165 27.01 29.56 3.80
N GLN A 166 26.15 30.10 2.91
CA GLN A 166 24.85 30.67 3.32
C GLN A 166 23.92 29.56 3.83
N PHE A 167 23.88 28.42 3.14
CA PHE A 167 23.16 27.23 3.59
C PHE A 167 23.80 26.60 4.84
N GLU A 168 25.12 26.49 4.87
CA GLU A 168 25.84 25.90 6.01
C GLU A 168 25.67 26.73 7.29
N LEU A 169 25.74 28.06 7.21
CA LEU A 169 25.51 28.95 8.36
C LEU A 169 24.04 29.02 8.78
N ALA A 170 23.08 28.81 7.88
CA ALA A 170 21.66 28.73 8.24
C ALA A 170 21.29 27.39 8.90
N PHE A 171 21.96 26.30 8.50
CA PHE A 171 21.71 24.95 9.02
C PHE A 171 22.52 24.62 10.28
N ASP A 172 23.82 24.92 10.27
CA ASP A 172 24.77 24.57 11.34
C ASP A 172 25.82 25.68 11.55
N PRO A 173 25.42 26.82 12.16
CA PRO A 173 26.30 27.95 12.46
C PRO A 173 27.61 27.56 13.14
N LEU A 174 27.56 26.61 14.08
CA LEU A 174 28.67 26.24 14.95
C LEU A 174 29.44 24.99 14.46
N GLY A 175 28.92 24.25 13.48
CA GLY A 175 29.53 23.00 13.00
C GLY A 175 29.22 21.76 13.86
N LEU A 176 28.19 21.84 14.72
CA LEU A 176 27.84 20.79 15.69
C LEU A 176 26.69 19.88 15.19
N ILE A 177 25.76 20.45 14.43
CA ILE A 177 24.51 19.80 14.02
C ILE A 177 24.76 18.80 12.89
N GLY A 178 25.60 19.13 11.91
CA GLY A 178 25.97 18.24 10.81
C GLY A 178 26.60 16.93 11.29
N PRO A 179 27.66 16.95 12.12
CA PRO A 179 28.24 15.75 12.70
C PRO A 179 27.25 14.94 13.55
N ALA A 180 26.41 15.59 14.35
CA ALA A 180 25.39 14.92 15.19
C ALA A 180 24.36 14.12 14.36
N LEU A 181 23.98 14.65 13.19
CA LEU A 181 22.96 14.06 12.33
C LEU A 181 23.51 13.09 11.29
N LYS A 182 24.83 13.10 11.03
CA LYS A 182 25.47 12.24 10.03
C LYS A 182 25.10 10.75 10.16
N PRO A 183 25.14 10.11 11.35
CA PRO A 183 24.78 8.69 11.47
C PRO A 183 23.30 8.42 11.15
N PHE A 184 22.40 9.37 11.44
CA PHE A 184 20.98 9.27 11.10
C PHE A 184 20.76 9.42 9.59
N ALA A 185 21.44 10.37 8.95
CA ALA A 185 21.38 10.56 7.50
C ALA A 185 21.94 9.36 6.72
N GLU A 186 23.04 8.76 7.19
CA GLU A 186 23.62 7.55 6.61
C GLU A 186 22.71 6.32 6.81
N SER A 187 22.05 6.22 7.97
CA SER A 187 21.07 5.15 8.25
C SER A 187 19.83 5.25 7.36
N ASN A 188 19.42 6.45 6.95
CA ASN A 188 18.28 6.71 6.06
C ASN A 188 18.67 6.72 4.56
N ALA A 189 19.82 6.17 4.17
CA ALA A 189 20.23 6.08 2.76
C ALA A 189 19.15 5.44 1.85
N LEU A 190 18.32 4.56 2.40
CA LEU A 190 17.16 3.94 1.73
C LEU A 190 16.12 4.95 1.18
N GLU A 191 16.06 6.17 1.71
CA GLU A 191 15.15 7.23 1.24
C GLU A 191 15.75 8.11 0.14
N GLN A 192 17.07 8.37 0.16
CA GLN A 192 17.75 8.95 -1.01
C GLN A 192 17.63 8.05 -2.25
N GLU A 193 17.32 6.77 -2.02
CA GLU A 193 17.11 5.73 -3.02
C GLU A 193 15.62 5.47 -3.37
N GLN A 194 14.67 6.14 -2.71
CA GLN A 194 13.22 6.04 -2.95
C GLN A 194 12.65 7.38 -3.43
N PRO A 195 12.82 7.74 -4.72
CA PRO A 195 12.20 8.94 -5.26
C PRO A 195 10.67 8.80 -5.22
N LEU A 196 9.97 9.75 -4.58
CA LEU A 196 8.49 9.82 -4.56
C LEU A 196 7.89 10.30 -5.89
N THR A 197 8.68 10.32 -6.97
CA THR A 197 8.29 10.75 -8.31
C THR A 197 8.99 9.85 -9.32
N SER A 198 8.26 9.38 -10.32
CA SER A 198 8.81 8.47 -11.33
C SER A 198 9.90 9.15 -12.18
N PRO A 199 10.82 8.38 -12.81
CA PRO A 199 11.88 8.96 -13.64
C PRO A 199 11.38 9.77 -14.84
N ASP A 200 10.20 9.42 -15.37
CA ASP A 200 9.50 10.15 -16.44
C ASP A 200 8.63 11.31 -15.93
N ARG A 201 8.53 11.49 -14.60
CA ARG A 201 7.69 12.46 -13.87
C ARG A 201 6.18 12.35 -14.15
N THR A 202 5.69 11.28 -14.79
CA THR A 202 4.25 11.09 -15.04
C THR A 202 3.49 10.54 -13.83
N MET A 203 4.21 10.11 -12.79
CA MET A 203 3.64 9.58 -11.57
C MET A 203 4.27 10.19 -10.32
N ARG A 204 3.44 10.57 -9.34
CA ARG A 204 3.86 11.09 -8.04
C ARG A 204 3.19 10.35 -6.90
N VAL A 205 3.98 9.86 -5.95
CA VAL A 205 3.56 8.94 -4.88
C VAL A 205 3.53 9.68 -3.54
N PHE A 206 2.50 9.39 -2.74
CA PHE A 206 2.27 9.92 -1.40
C PHE A 206 2.02 8.75 -0.45
N LEU A 207 2.76 8.69 0.64
CA LEU A 207 2.61 7.63 1.64
C LEU A 207 1.84 8.19 2.83
N VAL A 208 0.78 7.48 3.26
CA VAL A 208 -0.19 8.00 4.23
C VAL A 208 -0.40 6.99 5.36
N VAL A 209 -0.06 7.35 6.59
CA VAL A 209 -0.40 6.56 7.79
C VAL A 209 -1.84 6.88 8.19
N THR A 210 -2.62 5.86 8.55
CA THR A 210 -4.05 6.01 8.87
C THR A 210 -4.37 5.63 10.31
N ASN A 211 -5.24 6.42 10.94
CA ASN A 211 -5.57 6.31 12.37
C ASN A 211 -6.57 5.18 12.72
N GLN A 212 -6.63 4.12 11.90
CA GLN A 212 -7.58 3.03 12.11
C GLN A 212 -7.18 2.15 13.31
N PRO A 213 -8.11 1.78 14.20
CA PRO A 213 -7.76 1.10 15.46
C PRO A 213 -7.37 -0.38 15.28
N SER A 214 -7.68 -0.97 14.12
CA SER A 214 -7.28 -2.33 13.76
C SER A 214 -7.25 -2.50 12.25
N LEU A 215 -6.46 -3.47 11.77
CA LEU A 215 -6.46 -3.93 10.38
C LEU A 215 -7.57 -4.95 10.08
N SER A 216 -8.64 -4.97 10.91
CA SER A 216 -9.77 -5.86 10.70
C SER A 216 -10.56 -5.49 9.43
N ALA A 217 -11.20 -6.47 8.80
CA ALA A 217 -11.93 -6.24 7.56
C ALA A 217 -13.04 -5.18 7.68
N PHE A 218 -13.66 -5.04 8.84
CA PHE A 218 -14.71 -4.04 9.08
C PHE A 218 -14.15 -2.62 9.14
N GLU A 219 -13.06 -2.39 9.90
CA GLU A 219 -12.43 -1.07 9.97
C GLU A 219 -11.76 -0.69 8.65
N CYS A 220 -11.08 -1.63 7.98
CA CYS A 220 -10.55 -1.43 6.62
C CYS A 220 -11.66 -1.04 5.63
N GLN A 221 -12.84 -1.68 5.67
CA GLN A 221 -14.01 -1.29 4.86
C GLN A 221 -14.62 0.07 5.26
N ARG A 222 -14.46 0.50 6.51
CA ARG A 222 -14.93 1.81 7.00
C ARG A 222 -13.98 2.93 6.59
N LEU A 223 -12.67 2.70 6.69
CA LEU A 223 -11.62 3.57 6.17
C LEU A 223 -11.76 3.73 4.65
N MET A 224 -11.80 2.61 3.91
CA MET A 224 -11.82 2.66 2.45
C MET A 224 -13.07 3.31 1.86
N ARG A 225 -14.21 3.33 2.57
CA ARG A 225 -15.36 4.16 2.18
C ARG A 225 -15.05 5.66 2.22
N LYS A 226 -14.34 6.14 3.25
CA LYS A 226 -13.90 7.55 3.33
C LYS A 226 -12.83 7.87 2.30
N VAL A 227 -11.86 6.96 2.13
CA VAL A 227 -10.76 7.10 1.14
C VAL A 227 -11.30 7.12 -0.29
N ASN A 228 -12.30 6.28 -0.62
CA ASN A 228 -12.91 6.28 -1.95
C ASN A 228 -13.76 7.53 -2.22
N ALA A 229 -14.44 8.08 -1.21
CA ALA A 229 -15.11 9.38 -1.33
C ALA A 229 -14.10 10.51 -1.60
N PHE A 230 -13.03 10.58 -0.79
CA PHE A 230 -11.92 11.52 -1.02
C PHE A 230 -11.30 11.36 -2.42
N ARG A 231 -11.09 10.12 -2.88
CA ARG A 231 -10.56 9.80 -4.21
C ARG A 231 -11.44 10.32 -5.35
N ALA A 232 -12.76 10.35 -5.18
CA ALA A 232 -13.70 10.88 -6.17
C ALA A 232 -13.73 12.41 -6.19
N GLU A 233 -13.62 13.06 -5.03
CA GLU A 233 -13.67 14.53 -4.89
C GLU A 233 -12.32 15.21 -5.18
N ALA A 234 -11.19 14.55 -4.86
CA ALA A 234 -9.87 15.16 -4.95
C ALA A 234 -9.48 15.66 -6.36
N PRO A 235 -9.79 14.97 -7.48
CA PRO A 235 -9.47 15.44 -8.83
C PRO A 235 -10.22 16.70 -9.28
N ALA A 236 -11.31 17.10 -8.61
CA ALA A 236 -12.23 18.16 -9.08
C ALA A 236 -11.66 19.60 -9.12
N ARG A 237 -10.34 19.77 -8.98
CA ARG A 237 -9.59 21.02 -9.19
C ARG A 237 -8.43 20.87 -10.18
N PHE A 238 -8.37 19.75 -10.90
CA PHE A 238 -7.38 19.52 -11.95
C PHE A 238 -8.02 19.84 -13.31
N ASP A 239 -7.75 21.05 -13.83
CA ASP A 239 -8.42 21.56 -15.02
C ASP A 239 -8.07 20.75 -16.30
N ASP A 240 -9.12 20.25 -16.95
CA ASP A 240 -9.16 19.65 -18.29
C ASP A 240 -8.02 18.65 -18.61
N GLY A 241 -7.74 17.70 -17.71
CA GLY A 241 -6.85 16.57 -17.98
C GLY A 241 -7.23 15.31 -17.19
N PRO A 242 -7.05 14.10 -17.77
CA PRO A 242 -7.33 12.85 -17.07
C PRO A 242 -6.24 12.55 -16.02
N LEU A 243 -6.48 12.95 -14.78
CA LEU A 243 -5.66 12.60 -13.61
C LEU A 243 -6.21 11.33 -12.95
N GLU A 244 -5.48 10.21 -13.02
CA GLU A 244 -5.87 8.99 -12.32
C GLU A 244 -5.27 8.98 -10.91
N VAL A 245 -6.13 9.02 -9.90
CA VAL A 245 -5.74 8.77 -8.50
C VAL A 245 -5.77 7.26 -8.26
N LEU A 246 -4.61 6.67 -8.05
CA LEU A 246 -4.41 5.28 -7.65
C LEU A 246 -4.29 5.19 -6.13
N VAL A 247 -4.81 4.11 -5.54
CA VAL A 247 -4.72 3.84 -4.09
C VAL A 247 -4.41 2.36 -3.89
N THR A 248 -3.40 2.05 -3.08
CA THR A 248 -3.05 0.70 -2.67
C THR A 248 -2.54 0.67 -1.22
N GLY A 249 -2.14 -0.50 -0.72
CA GLY A 249 -1.76 -0.74 0.67
C GLY A 249 -2.65 -1.79 1.35
N ARG A 250 -2.22 -2.27 2.53
CA ARG A 250 -2.84 -3.44 3.20
C ARG A 250 -4.33 -3.25 3.46
N ALA A 251 -4.75 -2.07 3.93
CA ALA A 251 -6.16 -1.80 4.23
C ALA A 251 -7.05 -1.83 2.97
N ALA A 252 -6.54 -1.37 1.82
CA ALA A 252 -7.24 -1.46 0.54
C ALA A 252 -7.45 -2.93 0.14
N TYR A 253 -6.37 -3.73 0.10
CA TYR A 253 -6.43 -5.17 -0.19
C TYR A 253 -7.38 -5.93 0.73
N VAL A 254 -7.28 -5.75 2.06
CA VAL A 254 -8.14 -6.43 3.04
C VAL A 254 -9.62 -6.04 2.85
N SER A 255 -9.90 -4.77 2.51
CA SER A 255 -11.26 -4.33 2.23
C SER A 255 -11.85 -4.98 0.97
N GLU A 256 -11.09 -5.02 -0.13
CA GLU A 256 -11.51 -5.60 -1.41
C GLU A 256 -11.67 -7.12 -1.31
N ILE A 257 -10.70 -7.82 -0.70
CA ILE A 257 -10.73 -9.26 -0.46
C ILE A 257 -11.94 -9.64 0.41
N SER A 258 -12.21 -8.90 1.50
CA SER A 258 -13.36 -9.19 2.35
C SER A 258 -14.70 -8.91 1.66
N LEU A 259 -14.80 -7.84 0.86
CA LEU A 259 -16.01 -7.56 0.07
C LEU A 259 -16.23 -8.64 -0.99
N SER A 260 -15.20 -9.01 -1.76
CA SER A 260 -15.28 -10.12 -2.74
C SER A 260 -15.74 -11.39 -2.05
N MET A 261 -15.05 -11.83 -0.98
CA MET A 261 -15.43 -13.06 -0.27
C MET A 261 -16.88 -13.05 0.24
N ARG A 262 -17.38 -11.93 0.77
CA ARG A 262 -18.80 -11.84 1.20
C ARG A 262 -19.76 -12.01 0.02
N TYR A 263 -19.51 -11.35 -1.11
CA TYR A 263 -20.32 -11.49 -2.32
C TYR A 263 -20.19 -12.89 -2.93
N ASP A 264 -18.99 -13.43 -3.01
CA ASP A 264 -18.70 -14.76 -3.53
C ASP A 264 -19.38 -15.86 -2.68
N ILE A 265 -19.34 -15.76 -1.35
CA ILE A 265 -20.06 -16.68 -0.45
C ILE A 265 -21.57 -16.61 -0.67
N LEU A 266 -22.17 -15.40 -0.70
CA LEU A 266 -23.62 -15.26 -0.90
C LEU A 266 -24.05 -15.72 -2.30
N ALA A 267 -23.28 -15.36 -3.33
CA ALA A 267 -23.54 -15.77 -4.70
C ALA A 267 -23.44 -17.29 -4.86
N THR A 268 -22.34 -17.90 -4.43
CA THR A 268 -22.10 -19.35 -4.55
C THR A 268 -23.09 -20.17 -3.74
N LEU A 269 -23.43 -19.74 -2.52
CA LEU A 269 -24.46 -20.40 -1.71
C LEU A 269 -25.82 -20.33 -2.42
N GLY A 270 -26.21 -19.16 -2.93
CA GLY A 270 -27.44 -18.97 -3.69
C GLY A 270 -27.50 -19.81 -4.96
N THR A 271 -26.45 -19.78 -5.81
CA THR A 271 -26.41 -20.57 -7.04
C THR A 271 -26.33 -22.06 -6.77
N SER A 272 -25.60 -22.50 -5.74
CA SER A 272 -25.58 -23.92 -5.33
C SER A 272 -26.96 -24.39 -4.88
N VAL A 273 -27.66 -23.64 -4.02
CA VAL A 273 -29.02 -23.99 -3.57
C VAL A 273 -30.00 -24.06 -4.74
N VAL A 274 -29.93 -23.11 -5.68
CA VAL A 274 -30.79 -23.12 -6.89
C VAL A 274 -30.48 -24.30 -7.81
N LEU A 275 -29.21 -24.56 -8.13
CA LEU A 275 -28.81 -25.67 -9.01
C LEU A 275 -29.15 -27.03 -8.40
N VAL A 276 -28.77 -27.24 -7.14
CA VAL A 276 -29.02 -28.49 -6.41
C VAL A 276 -30.51 -28.72 -6.21
N GLY A 277 -31.26 -27.68 -5.86
CA GLY A 277 -32.73 -27.75 -5.75
C GLY A 277 -33.41 -28.05 -7.09
N THR A 278 -32.88 -27.52 -8.20
CA THR A 278 -33.38 -27.81 -9.55
C THR A 278 -33.13 -29.27 -9.94
N ILE A 279 -31.93 -29.81 -9.69
CA ILE A 279 -31.61 -31.22 -9.98
C ILE A 279 -32.46 -32.16 -9.12
N PHE A 280 -32.62 -31.87 -7.83
CA PHE A 280 -33.52 -32.62 -6.95
C PHE A 280 -34.97 -32.58 -7.47
N PHE A 281 -35.44 -31.42 -7.89
CA PHE A 281 -36.79 -31.26 -8.46
C PHE A 281 -36.95 -32.01 -9.79
N ILE A 282 -35.95 -32.04 -10.66
CA ILE A 282 -35.98 -32.83 -11.91
C ILE A 282 -36.04 -34.33 -11.61
N GLY A 283 -35.23 -34.81 -10.65
CA GLY A 283 -35.11 -36.22 -10.28
C GLY A 283 -36.31 -36.80 -9.51
N PHE A 284 -37.01 -35.97 -8.71
CA PHE A 284 -38.09 -36.42 -7.82
C PHE A 284 -39.44 -35.72 -8.01
N ARG A 285 -39.47 -34.57 -8.69
CA ARG A 285 -40.67 -33.75 -9.01
C ARG A 285 -41.54 -33.39 -7.79
N ARG A 286 -40.91 -33.06 -6.65
CA ARG A 286 -41.62 -32.73 -5.39
C ARG A 286 -40.93 -31.64 -4.56
N TRP A 287 -41.73 -30.67 -4.12
CA TRP A 287 -41.31 -29.58 -3.25
C TRP A 287 -41.18 -29.96 -1.77
N ILE A 288 -42.07 -30.80 -1.24
CA ILE A 288 -42.08 -31.11 0.21
C ILE A 288 -40.77 -31.79 0.68
N PRO A 289 -40.23 -32.83 -0.01
CA PRO A 289 -38.95 -33.42 0.37
C PRO A 289 -37.77 -32.46 0.16
N LEU A 290 -37.85 -31.55 -0.82
CA LEU A 290 -36.85 -30.51 -1.05
C LEU A 290 -36.76 -29.54 0.13
N PHE A 291 -37.91 -29.10 0.68
CA PHE A 291 -37.92 -28.29 1.91
C PHE A 291 -37.41 -29.06 3.13
N GLY A 292 -37.79 -30.34 3.29
CA GLY A 292 -37.29 -31.16 4.39
C GLY A 292 -35.77 -31.39 4.33
N MET A 293 -35.22 -31.53 3.12
CA MET A 293 -33.79 -31.59 2.85
C MET A 293 -33.11 -30.25 3.20
N ALA A 294 -33.59 -29.14 2.65
CA ALA A 294 -33.02 -27.81 2.89
C ALA A 294 -33.04 -27.45 4.39
N PHE A 295 -34.12 -27.78 5.10
CA PHE A 295 -34.25 -27.57 6.54
C PHE A 295 -33.25 -28.43 7.34
N SER A 296 -33.14 -29.73 7.03
CA SER A 296 -32.22 -30.65 7.72
C SER A 296 -30.74 -30.23 7.53
N LEU A 297 -30.42 -29.69 6.34
CA LEU A 297 -29.11 -29.20 5.96
C LEU A 297 -28.78 -27.83 6.59
N LEU A 298 -29.77 -26.93 6.69
CA LEU A 298 -29.63 -25.67 7.42
C LEU A 298 -29.43 -25.93 8.93
N LEU A 299 -30.14 -26.92 9.49
CA LEU A 299 -29.96 -27.34 10.86
C LEU A 299 -28.57 -27.94 11.12
N SER A 300 -28.03 -28.78 10.22
CA SER A 300 -26.66 -29.29 10.38
C SER A 300 -25.60 -28.19 10.22
N CYS A 301 -25.83 -27.20 9.36
CA CYS A 301 -24.99 -26.01 9.24
C CYS A 301 -25.00 -25.16 10.53
N LEU A 302 -26.18 -24.97 11.15
CA LEU A 302 -26.36 -24.25 12.41
C LEU A 302 -25.64 -24.96 13.57
N VAL A 303 -25.80 -26.29 13.67
CA VAL A 303 -25.12 -27.12 14.68
C VAL A 303 -23.61 -27.11 14.48
N ALA A 304 -23.13 -27.19 13.23
CA ALA A 304 -21.71 -27.10 12.91
C ALA A 304 -21.11 -25.75 13.34
N LEU A 305 -21.77 -24.63 13.05
CA LEU A 305 -21.34 -23.30 13.51
C LEU A 305 -21.31 -23.19 15.03
N ALA A 306 -22.36 -23.63 15.72
CA ALA A 306 -22.43 -23.57 17.17
C ALA A 306 -21.32 -24.40 17.85
N LEU A 307 -21.12 -25.65 17.42
CA LEU A 307 -20.04 -26.50 17.94
C LEU A 307 -18.66 -25.99 17.53
N GLY A 308 -18.50 -25.46 16.32
CA GLY A 308 -17.25 -24.85 15.85
C GLY A 308 -16.86 -23.62 16.67
N LEU A 309 -17.81 -22.75 17.02
CA LEU A 309 -17.58 -21.61 17.92
C LEU A 309 -17.21 -22.05 19.33
N LEU A 310 -17.79 -23.14 19.85
CA LEU A 310 -17.40 -23.69 21.16
C LEU A 310 -15.99 -24.28 21.16
N VAL A 311 -15.56 -24.91 20.06
CA VAL A 311 -14.21 -25.47 19.92
C VAL A 311 -13.16 -24.38 19.73
N PHE A 312 -13.34 -23.50 18.74
CA PHE A 312 -12.29 -22.58 18.30
C PHE A 312 -12.36 -21.18 18.93
N HIS A 313 -13.47 -20.81 19.58
CA HIS A 313 -13.78 -19.48 20.13
C HIS A 313 -13.87 -18.33 19.10
N ARG A 314 -13.09 -18.39 18.03
CA ARG A 314 -13.11 -17.50 16.85
C ARG A 314 -13.19 -18.33 15.58
N LEU A 315 -13.86 -17.83 14.55
CA LEU A 315 -13.88 -18.45 13.22
C LEU A 315 -13.31 -17.49 12.17
N GLY A 316 -12.32 -17.93 11.39
CA GLY A 316 -11.75 -17.14 10.32
C GLY A 316 -12.69 -17.00 9.11
N MET A 317 -12.59 -15.93 8.32
CA MET A 317 -13.46 -15.74 7.14
C MET A 317 -13.46 -16.93 6.16
N VAL A 318 -12.33 -17.63 5.98
CA VAL A 318 -12.26 -18.85 5.13
C VAL A 318 -13.11 -20.00 5.67
N ALA A 319 -13.30 -20.10 6.99
CA ALA A 319 -14.14 -21.14 7.57
C ALA A 319 -15.60 -21.01 7.11
N VAL A 320 -16.10 -19.83 6.76
CA VAL A 320 -17.49 -19.62 6.28
C VAL A 320 -17.77 -20.40 4.97
N ALA A 321 -16.75 -20.65 4.15
CA ALA A 321 -16.87 -21.45 2.93
C ALA A 321 -17.30 -22.91 3.18
N PHE A 322 -17.20 -23.40 4.43
CA PHE A 322 -17.70 -24.73 4.81
C PHE A 322 -19.18 -24.92 4.44
N SER A 323 -19.99 -23.86 4.51
CA SER A 323 -21.43 -23.91 4.27
C SER A 323 -21.76 -24.30 2.83
N ALA A 324 -21.09 -23.72 1.85
CA ALA A 324 -21.25 -24.07 0.43
C ALA A 324 -20.77 -25.51 0.13
N ILE A 325 -19.66 -25.95 0.73
CA ILE A 325 -19.15 -27.32 0.60
C ILE A 325 -20.11 -28.34 1.24
N LEU A 326 -20.63 -28.02 2.44
CA LEU A 326 -21.61 -28.82 3.15
C LEU A 326 -22.93 -28.92 2.36
N VAL A 327 -23.34 -27.87 1.66
CA VAL A 327 -24.52 -27.93 0.77
C VAL A 327 -24.29 -28.87 -0.41
N GLY A 328 -23.10 -28.89 -1.00
CA GLY A 328 -22.74 -29.81 -2.07
C GLY A 328 -22.72 -31.29 -1.65
N LEU A 329 -22.18 -31.60 -0.46
CA LEU A 329 -22.01 -32.98 0.03
C LEU A 329 -23.21 -33.51 0.83
N GLY A 330 -23.81 -32.68 1.69
CA GLY A 330 -24.84 -33.09 2.63
C GLY A 330 -26.19 -33.41 1.97
N VAL A 331 -26.42 -32.94 0.74
CA VAL A 331 -27.62 -33.24 -0.04
C VAL A 331 -27.63 -34.66 -0.59
N ASP A 332 -26.46 -35.25 -0.87
CA ASP A 332 -26.35 -36.61 -1.40
C ASP A 332 -27.06 -37.62 -0.49
N PHE A 333 -26.90 -37.52 0.83
CA PHE A 333 -27.60 -38.37 1.81
C PHE A 333 -29.13 -38.27 1.69
N ALA A 334 -29.65 -37.08 1.40
CA ALA A 334 -31.08 -36.85 1.21
C ALA A 334 -31.59 -37.50 -0.08
N ILE A 335 -30.87 -37.31 -1.19
CA ILE A 335 -31.18 -37.91 -2.50
C ILE A 335 -31.18 -39.44 -2.42
N LEU A 336 -30.18 -40.01 -1.77
CA LEU A 336 -30.00 -41.45 -1.59
C LEU A 336 -31.13 -42.05 -0.73
N ILE A 337 -31.38 -41.51 0.47
CA ILE A 337 -32.42 -42.01 1.39
C ILE A 337 -33.82 -41.79 0.82
N PHE A 338 -34.11 -40.60 0.26
CA PHE A 338 -35.41 -40.33 -0.33
C PHE A 338 -35.65 -41.15 -1.60
N GLY A 339 -34.61 -41.40 -2.40
CA GLY A 339 -34.68 -42.28 -3.57
C GLY A 339 -35.09 -43.70 -3.21
N ARG A 340 -34.47 -44.31 -2.19
CA ARG A 340 -34.86 -45.65 -1.76
C ARG A 340 -36.25 -45.67 -1.10
N TYR A 341 -36.64 -44.61 -0.39
CA TYR A 341 -38.01 -44.45 0.12
C TYR A 341 -39.03 -44.39 -1.02
N GLN A 342 -38.76 -43.61 -2.06
CA GLN A 342 -39.63 -43.53 -3.24
C GLN A 342 -39.77 -44.90 -3.92
N GLN A 343 -38.67 -45.66 -4.06
CA GLN A 343 -38.72 -47.01 -4.64
C GLN A 343 -39.51 -47.98 -3.77
N ALA A 344 -39.26 -48.05 -2.46
CA ALA A 344 -40.05 -48.91 -1.55
C ALA A 344 -41.57 -48.58 -1.59
N ARG A 345 -41.93 -47.30 -1.80
CA ARG A 345 -43.33 -46.87 -2.00
C ARG A 345 -43.90 -47.24 -3.38
N ILE A 346 -43.05 -47.39 -4.41
CA ILE A 346 -43.43 -47.92 -5.74
C ILE A 346 -43.58 -49.45 -5.67
N ASP A 347 -42.70 -50.13 -4.95
CA ASP A 347 -42.72 -51.58 -4.67
C ASP A 347 -43.90 -52.01 -3.75
N GLY A 348 -44.75 -51.05 -3.32
CA GLY A 348 -45.99 -51.31 -2.58
C GLY A 348 -45.91 -51.18 -1.05
N GLU A 349 -44.76 -50.86 -0.46
CA GLU A 349 -44.62 -50.80 1.00
C GLU A 349 -45.44 -49.65 1.63
N PRO A 350 -46.14 -49.89 2.78
CA PRO A 350 -46.81 -48.82 3.52
C PRO A 350 -45.79 -47.81 4.07
N HIS A 351 -46.20 -46.54 4.25
CA HIS A 351 -45.30 -45.40 4.53
C HIS A 351 -44.26 -45.69 5.62
N ARG A 352 -44.69 -46.25 6.77
CA ARG A 352 -43.83 -46.59 7.90
C ARG A 352 -42.84 -47.73 7.59
N ALA A 353 -43.25 -48.72 6.79
CA ALA A 353 -42.36 -49.80 6.34
C ALA A 353 -41.31 -49.25 5.37
N ALA A 354 -41.73 -48.47 4.37
CA ALA A 354 -40.82 -47.84 3.42
C ALA A 354 -39.74 -46.97 4.09
N ILE A 355 -40.07 -46.23 5.16
CA ILE A 355 -39.08 -45.50 5.98
C ILE A 355 -38.11 -46.49 6.65
N ALA A 356 -38.63 -47.52 7.34
CA ALA A 356 -37.80 -48.51 8.01
C ALA A 356 -36.87 -49.25 7.03
N THR A 357 -37.37 -49.66 5.87
CA THR A 357 -36.61 -50.31 4.79
C THR A 357 -35.52 -49.39 4.25
N SER A 358 -35.80 -48.10 4.05
CA SER A 358 -34.82 -47.11 3.58
C SER A 358 -33.67 -46.93 4.58
N VAL A 359 -34.00 -46.74 5.86
CA VAL A 359 -33.00 -46.59 6.93
C VAL A 359 -32.24 -47.91 7.17
N ALA A 360 -32.89 -49.06 7.06
CA ALA A 360 -32.25 -50.37 7.25
C ALA A 360 -31.30 -50.76 6.10
N LYS A 361 -31.69 -50.47 4.85
CA LYS A 361 -30.87 -50.78 3.65
C LYS A 361 -29.76 -49.74 3.47
N LEU A 362 -30.07 -48.44 3.48
CA LEU A 362 -29.10 -47.38 3.16
C LEU A 362 -28.48 -46.68 4.38
N GLY A 363 -29.11 -46.68 5.56
CA GLY A 363 -28.60 -45.92 6.72
C GLY A 363 -27.21 -46.34 7.17
N ARG A 364 -26.82 -47.61 6.99
CA ARG A 364 -25.44 -48.07 7.22
C ARG A 364 -24.47 -47.46 6.20
N ALA A 365 -24.84 -47.43 4.93
CA ALA A 365 -24.00 -46.84 3.89
C ALA A 365 -23.86 -45.32 4.09
N VAL A 366 -24.94 -44.62 4.42
CA VAL A 366 -24.94 -43.18 4.76
C VAL A 366 -24.09 -42.88 6.00
N PHE A 367 -24.15 -43.72 7.05
CA PHE A 367 -23.28 -43.56 8.21
C PHE A 367 -21.80 -43.73 7.85
N PHE A 368 -21.44 -44.75 7.07
CA PHE A 368 -20.06 -44.95 6.64
C PHE A 368 -19.58 -43.86 5.67
N GLY A 369 -20.41 -43.37 4.75
CA GLY A 369 -20.09 -42.24 3.85
C GLY A 369 -19.96 -40.89 4.57
N ALA A 370 -20.81 -40.66 5.58
CA ALA A 370 -20.63 -39.51 6.46
C ALA A 370 -19.32 -39.62 7.27
N LEU A 371 -18.92 -40.84 7.67
CA LEU A 371 -17.69 -41.08 8.46
C LEU A 371 -16.41 -41.00 7.61
N THR A 372 -16.37 -41.61 6.42
CA THR A 372 -15.26 -41.48 5.44
C THR A 372 -14.99 -40.01 5.14
N THR A 373 -16.05 -39.26 4.86
CA THR A 373 -15.96 -37.85 4.50
C THR A 373 -15.60 -36.98 5.71
N ALA A 374 -16.22 -37.20 6.88
CA ALA A 374 -15.92 -36.44 8.10
C ALA A 374 -14.48 -36.65 8.61
N VAL A 375 -13.99 -37.89 8.71
CA VAL A 375 -12.59 -38.14 9.11
C VAL A 375 -11.62 -37.61 8.05
N GLY A 376 -12.02 -37.66 6.78
CA GLY A 376 -11.34 -37.00 5.69
C GLY A 376 -11.10 -35.51 5.94
N PHE A 377 -12.16 -34.73 6.14
CA PHE A 377 -12.01 -33.31 6.44
C PHE A 377 -11.31 -33.05 7.78
N MET A 378 -11.43 -33.95 8.76
CA MET A 378 -10.72 -33.87 10.03
C MET A 378 -9.19 -33.99 9.89
N ALA A 379 -8.68 -34.70 8.86
CA ALA A 379 -7.24 -34.75 8.60
C ALA A 379 -6.63 -33.38 8.21
N LEU A 380 -7.44 -32.37 7.86
CA LEU A 380 -6.96 -30.99 7.66
C LEU A 380 -6.44 -30.33 8.95
N ILE A 381 -6.76 -30.86 10.13
CA ILE A 381 -6.13 -30.45 11.40
C ILE A 381 -4.60 -30.64 11.34
N LEU A 382 -4.12 -31.65 10.62
CA LEU A 382 -2.70 -31.93 10.44
C LEU A 382 -1.98 -30.89 9.55
N SER A 383 -2.73 -29.99 8.89
CA SER A 383 -2.14 -28.90 8.08
C SER A 383 -1.34 -27.88 8.88
N GLY A 384 -1.50 -27.81 10.20
CA GLY A 384 -0.82 -26.80 11.03
C GLY A 384 -1.27 -25.36 10.79
N THR A 385 -2.34 -25.15 10.01
CA THR A 385 -2.97 -23.84 9.79
C THR A 385 -4.31 -23.78 10.52
N MET A 386 -4.64 -22.63 11.13
CA MET A 386 -5.91 -22.49 11.87
C MET A 386 -7.11 -22.52 10.91
N GLY A 387 -7.00 -21.86 9.75
CA GLY A 387 -8.07 -21.77 8.75
C GLY A 387 -8.52 -23.13 8.19
N PHE A 388 -7.60 -24.01 7.77
CA PHE A 388 -7.98 -25.35 7.28
C PHE A 388 -8.42 -26.28 8.40
N SER A 389 -7.89 -26.12 9.63
CA SER A 389 -8.34 -26.88 10.80
C SER A 389 -9.79 -26.56 11.15
N GLN A 390 -10.15 -25.27 11.17
CA GLN A 390 -11.54 -24.80 11.36
C GLN A 390 -12.46 -25.33 10.25
N LEU A 391 -12.08 -25.12 8.98
CA LEU A 391 -12.83 -25.59 7.82
C LEU A 391 -13.08 -27.11 7.89
N GLY A 392 -12.04 -27.89 8.19
CA GLY A 392 -12.10 -29.34 8.29
C GLY A 392 -13.04 -29.84 9.39
N VAL A 393 -12.94 -29.27 10.60
CA VAL A 393 -13.80 -29.64 11.73
C VAL A 393 -15.26 -29.22 11.48
N LEU A 394 -15.50 -28.02 10.95
CA LEU A 394 -16.85 -27.56 10.60
C LEU A 394 -17.53 -28.47 9.58
N ILE A 395 -16.81 -28.87 8.52
CA ILE A 395 -17.34 -29.80 7.51
C ILE A 395 -17.58 -31.18 8.13
N ALA A 396 -16.64 -31.70 8.95
CA ALA A 396 -16.77 -33.00 9.59
C ALA A 396 -18.01 -33.09 10.50
N ILE A 397 -18.23 -32.09 11.34
CA ILE A 397 -19.42 -31.98 12.20
C ILE A 397 -20.68 -31.84 11.33
N GLY A 398 -20.67 -30.92 10.37
CA GLY A 398 -21.82 -30.65 9.50
C GLY A 398 -22.28 -31.87 8.70
N ILE A 399 -21.34 -32.66 8.17
CA ILE A 399 -21.63 -33.87 7.37
C ILE A 399 -22.15 -35.01 8.26
N PHE A 400 -21.55 -35.20 9.44
CA PHE A 400 -22.02 -36.20 10.39
C PHE A 400 -23.47 -35.93 10.84
N PHE A 401 -23.77 -34.67 11.20
CA PHE A 401 -25.12 -34.26 11.55
C PHE A 401 -26.07 -34.24 10.33
N ALA A 402 -25.60 -33.92 9.12
CA ALA A 402 -26.41 -34.03 7.91
C ALA A 402 -26.86 -35.48 7.68
N GLY A 403 -25.95 -36.46 7.72
CA GLY A 403 -26.29 -37.88 7.61
C GLY A 403 -27.33 -38.32 8.65
N PHE A 404 -27.14 -37.91 9.91
CA PHE A 404 -28.06 -38.21 11.00
C PHE A 404 -29.45 -37.56 10.83
N PHE A 405 -29.52 -36.27 10.47
CA PHE A 405 -30.78 -35.56 10.26
C PHE A 405 -31.52 -36.03 9.00
N MET A 406 -30.81 -36.40 7.92
CA MET A 406 -31.44 -36.99 6.73
C MET A 406 -32.02 -38.39 7.00
N CYS A 407 -31.46 -39.15 7.95
CA CYS A 407 -32.04 -40.42 8.39
C CYS A 407 -33.30 -40.27 9.28
N THR A 408 -33.55 -39.08 9.83
CA THR A 408 -34.53 -38.87 10.92
C THR A 408 -35.52 -37.74 10.60
N ILE A 409 -35.05 -36.49 10.58
CA ILE A 409 -35.86 -35.26 10.43
C ILE A 409 -36.49 -35.16 9.04
N LEU A 410 -35.77 -35.55 7.97
CA LEU A 410 -36.27 -35.52 6.59
C LEU A 410 -37.65 -36.21 6.44
N PHE A 411 -37.83 -37.34 7.13
CA PHE A 411 -39.07 -38.11 7.08
C PHE A 411 -40.24 -37.48 7.86
N VAL A 412 -40.00 -36.54 8.77
CA VAL A 412 -41.06 -35.80 9.49
C VAL A 412 -41.88 -34.95 8.52
N PHE A 413 -41.22 -34.34 7.53
CA PHE A 413 -41.85 -33.54 6.47
C PHE A 413 -42.66 -34.38 5.48
N ILE A 414 -42.43 -35.70 5.40
CA ILE A 414 -43.07 -36.58 4.42
C ILE A 414 -44.37 -37.14 5.04
N GLY A 415 -45.52 -36.73 4.49
CA GLY A 415 -46.84 -37.21 4.89
C GLY A 415 -47.26 -38.52 4.19
N GLU A 416 -48.10 -39.31 4.86
CA GLU A 416 -48.60 -40.60 4.36
C GLU A 416 -49.38 -40.49 3.03
N ARG A 417 -50.08 -39.36 2.82
CA ARG A 417 -50.92 -39.08 1.65
C ARG A 417 -50.15 -38.94 0.32
N GLN A 418 -48.83 -39.03 0.32
CA GLN A 418 -48.03 -38.95 -0.90
C GLN A 418 -48.04 -40.27 -1.70
N ALA A 419 -48.95 -40.39 -2.67
CA ALA A 419 -48.97 -41.49 -3.65
C ALA A 419 -47.69 -41.50 -4.53
N PRO A 420 -47.13 -42.66 -4.95
CA PRO A 420 -45.94 -42.72 -5.80
C PRO A 420 -46.19 -42.14 -7.21
N PRO A 421 -45.17 -41.59 -7.91
CA PRO A 421 -45.31 -41.13 -9.28
C PRO A 421 -45.58 -42.30 -10.24
N ARG A 422 -46.57 -42.16 -11.13
CA ARG A 422 -47.00 -43.25 -12.04
C ARG A 422 -46.00 -43.62 -13.14
N HIS A 423 -45.07 -42.73 -13.49
CA HIS A 423 -44.06 -42.98 -14.51
C HIS A 423 -42.76 -42.21 -14.22
N ASP A 424 -41.63 -42.89 -14.26
CA ASP A 424 -40.30 -42.34 -13.97
C ASP A 424 -39.34 -42.64 -15.12
N TRP A 425 -39.22 -41.67 -16.05
CA TRP A 425 -38.39 -41.77 -17.24
C TRP A 425 -36.90 -41.96 -16.91
N LEU A 426 -36.43 -41.36 -15.81
CA LEU A 426 -35.03 -41.42 -15.41
C LEU A 426 -34.70 -42.79 -14.82
N PHE A 427 -35.62 -43.36 -14.03
CA PHE A 427 -35.50 -44.74 -13.57
C PHE A 427 -35.53 -45.73 -14.74
N ALA A 428 -36.39 -45.54 -15.74
CA ALA A 428 -36.43 -46.39 -16.94
C ALA A 428 -35.11 -46.33 -17.74
N LEU A 429 -34.54 -45.14 -17.91
CA LEU A 429 -33.24 -44.94 -18.57
C LEU A 429 -32.11 -45.63 -17.80
N VAL A 430 -32.04 -45.42 -16.47
CA VAL A 430 -31.03 -46.06 -15.60
C VAL A 430 -31.19 -47.57 -15.58
N ARG A 431 -32.42 -48.11 -15.54
CA ARG A 431 -32.67 -49.55 -15.61
C ARG A 431 -32.21 -50.14 -16.95
N LYS A 432 -32.40 -49.44 -18.06
CA LYS A 432 -31.86 -49.84 -19.38
C LYS A 432 -30.33 -49.87 -19.38
N TYR A 433 -29.68 -48.87 -18.78
CA TYR A 433 -28.23 -48.81 -18.63
C TYR A 433 -27.69 -49.94 -17.73
N VAL A 434 -28.28 -50.17 -16.55
CA VAL A 434 -27.90 -51.26 -15.64
C VAL A 434 -28.09 -52.63 -16.31
N ARG A 435 -29.24 -52.86 -16.96
CA ARG A 435 -29.48 -54.08 -17.75
C ARG A 435 -28.40 -54.30 -18.81
N TRP A 436 -28.05 -53.26 -19.59
CA TRP A 436 -26.99 -53.35 -20.60
C TRP A 436 -25.62 -53.63 -19.98
N SER A 437 -25.27 -52.96 -18.88
CA SER A 437 -24.01 -53.15 -18.15
C SER A 437 -23.87 -54.56 -17.56
N VAL A 438 -24.96 -55.17 -17.09
CA VAL A 438 -24.97 -56.53 -16.52
C VAL A 438 -24.96 -57.59 -17.62
N GLN A 439 -25.71 -57.39 -18.70
CA GLN A 439 -25.84 -58.37 -19.80
C GLN A 439 -24.66 -58.33 -20.79
N ARG A 440 -23.99 -57.19 -20.97
CA ARG A 440 -22.82 -57.03 -21.87
C ARG A 440 -21.67 -56.25 -21.20
N PRO A 441 -21.04 -56.80 -20.13
CA PRO A 441 -20.00 -56.10 -19.39
C PRO A 441 -18.71 -55.89 -20.19
N ARG A 442 -18.33 -56.83 -21.08
CA ARG A 442 -17.05 -56.81 -21.82
C ARG A 442 -16.79 -55.50 -22.61
N PRO A 443 -17.65 -55.05 -23.54
CA PRO A 443 -17.38 -53.83 -24.31
C PRO A 443 -17.30 -52.57 -23.42
N MET A 444 -18.14 -52.50 -22.38
CA MET A 444 -18.16 -51.37 -21.45
C MET A 444 -16.91 -51.33 -20.57
N LEU A 445 -16.43 -52.48 -20.08
CA LEU A 445 -15.17 -52.59 -19.35
C LEU A 445 -13.95 -52.29 -20.22
N ILE A 446 -13.94 -52.70 -21.49
CA ILE A 446 -12.86 -52.38 -22.43
C ILE A 446 -12.83 -50.87 -22.71
N ALA A 447 -13.98 -50.25 -23.02
CA ALA A 447 -14.05 -48.82 -23.30
C ALA A 447 -13.69 -47.97 -22.07
N ALA A 448 -14.30 -48.24 -20.92
CA ALA A 448 -14.00 -47.52 -19.68
C ALA A 448 -12.56 -47.78 -19.21
N GLY A 449 -12.08 -49.02 -19.29
CA GLY A 449 -10.72 -49.40 -18.95
C GLY A 449 -9.68 -48.69 -19.84
N ALA A 450 -9.91 -48.64 -21.15
CA ALA A 450 -9.04 -47.92 -22.07
C ALA A 450 -8.98 -46.41 -21.76
N ILE A 451 -10.14 -45.78 -21.53
CA ILE A 451 -10.21 -44.35 -21.15
C ILE A 451 -9.47 -44.09 -19.83
N LEU A 452 -9.73 -44.90 -18.80
CA LEU A 452 -9.08 -44.73 -17.48
C LEU A 452 -7.58 -45.04 -17.50
N LEU A 453 -7.14 -45.99 -18.32
CA LEU A 453 -5.71 -46.28 -18.54
C LEU A 453 -5.01 -45.15 -19.30
N VAL A 454 -5.61 -44.61 -20.37
CA VAL A 454 -5.06 -43.45 -21.10
C VAL A 454 -4.97 -42.23 -20.19
N LEU A 455 -6.04 -41.91 -19.46
CA LEU A 455 -6.04 -40.82 -18.50
C LEU A 455 -5.00 -41.04 -17.40
N SER A 456 -4.89 -42.24 -16.83
CA SER A 456 -3.88 -42.53 -15.81
C SER A 456 -2.46 -42.48 -16.36
N ALA A 457 -2.21 -42.91 -17.60
CA ALA A 457 -0.93 -42.76 -18.25
C ALA A 457 -0.52 -41.28 -18.39
N ILE A 458 -1.44 -40.40 -18.79
CA ILE A 458 -1.22 -38.93 -18.82
C ILE A 458 -1.02 -38.38 -17.39
N GLY A 459 -1.80 -38.87 -16.42
CA GLY A 459 -1.74 -38.46 -15.02
C GLY A 459 -0.40 -38.79 -14.35
N PHE A 460 0.13 -40.00 -14.57
CA PHE A 460 1.40 -40.46 -14.00
C PHE A 460 2.63 -40.17 -14.89
N SER A 461 2.45 -39.82 -16.17
CA SER A 461 3.55 -39.40 -17.05
C SER A 461 4.31 -38.18 -16.47
N PRO A 462 5.65 -38.14 -16.51
CA PRO A 462 6.41 -36.95 -16.11
C PRO A 462 6.20 -35.75 -17.06
N VAL A 463 5.66 -35.98 -18.26
CA VAL A 463 5.40 -34.94 -19.28
C VAL A 463 3.90 -34.90 -19.63
N PRO A 464 3.23 -33.73 -19.60
CA PRO A 464 3.74 -32.43 -19.12
C PRO A 464 3.89 -32.41 -17.58
N PRO A 465 4.84 -31.62 -17.04
CA PRO A 465 5.07 -31.54 -15.61
C PRO A 465 3.90 -30.83 -14.91
N LEU A 466 3.47 -31.38 -13.76
CA LEU A 466 2.50 -30.71 -12.89
C LEU A 466 3.21 -29.55 -12.18
N ARG A 467 2.94 -28.32 -12.63
CA ARG A 467 3.47 -27.10 -12.02
C ARG A 467 2.83 -26.89 -10.64
N LEU A 468 3.66 -26.55 -9.66
CA LEU A 468 3.26 -26.23 -8.29
C LEU A 468 3.38 -24.71 -8.09
N ASP A 469 2.27 -23.99 -8.24
CA ASP A 469 2.21 -22.58 -7.87
C ASP A 469 1.95 -22.46 -6.37
N ALA A 470 2.94 -21.89 -5.69
CA ALA A 470 2.90 -21.63 -4.26
C ALA A 470 3.13 -20.14 -3.96
N SER A 471 2.96 -19.28 -4.97
CA SER A 471 2.89 -17.83 -4.75
C SER A 471 1.57 -17.48 -4.05
N THR A 472 1.63 -16.64 -3.02
CA THR A 472 0.45 -16.05 -2.37
C THR A 472 -0.38 -15.22 -3.34
N ARG A 473 0.22 -14.70 -4.40
CA ARG A 473 -0.45 -13.97 -5.49
C ARG A 473 -1.54 -14.77 -6.20
N SER A 474 -1.48 -16.11 -6.15
CA SER A 474 -2.57 -16.98 -6.63
C SER A 474 -3.85 -16.94 -5.79
N LEU A 475 -3.77 -16.39 -4.57
CA LEU A 475 -4.87 -16.15 -3.63
C LEU A 475 -5.40 -14.71 -3.70
N GLU A 476 -4.68 -13.79 -4.34
CA GLU A 476 -5.15 -12.42 -4.55
C GLU A 476 -6.33 -12.39 -5.55
N PRO A 477 -7.30 -11.47 -5.39
CA PRO A 477 -8.34 -11.26 -6.38
C PRO A 477 -7.70 -10.79 -7.69
N LYS A 478 -7.88 -11.55 -8.77
CA LYS A 478 -7.29 -11.22 -10.09
C LYS A 478 -7.74 -9.87 -10.68
N ASN A 479 -8.82 -9.30 -10.15
CA ASN A 479 -9.42 -8.04 -10.57
C ASN A 479 -9.53 -7.10 -9.35
N SER A 480 -8.40 -6.78 -8.72
CA SER A 480 -8.31 -5.87 -7.55
C SER A 480 -7.83 -4.50 -7.98
N ARG A 481 -8.54 -3.42 -7.58
CA ARG A 481 -8.12 -2.04 -7.91
C ARG A 481 -6.84 -1.68 -7.17
N ALA A 482 -6.72 -2.12 -5.91
CA ALA A 482 -5.47 -2.01 -5.15
C ALA A 482 -4.31 -2.79 -5.77
N GLY A 483 -4.58 -3.97 -6.34
CA GLY A 483 -3.59 -4.78 -7.06
C GLY A 483 -3.12 -4.16 -8.37
N ASP A 484 -4.05 -3.65 -9.18
CA ASP A 484 -3.73 -2.92 -10.42
C ASP A 484 -2.94 -1.64 -10.12
N ALA A 485 -3.35 -0.87 -9.10
CA ALA A 485 -2.63 0.30 -8.63
C ALA A 485 -1.19 -0.03 -8.22
N LEU A 486 -0.98 -1.07 -7.40
CA LEU A 486 0.36 -1.51 -7.01
C LEU A 486 1.20 -1.92 -8.24
N GLN A 487 0.62 -2.67 -9.18
CA GLN A 487 1.34 -3.10 -10.37
C GLN A 487 1.73 -1.93 -11.29
N ARG A 488 0.89 -0.89 -11.43
CA ARG A 488 1.26 0.32 -12.17
C ARG A 488 2.36 1.12 -11.48
N ILE A 489 2.25 1.29 -10.15
CA ILE A 489 3.28 1.97 -9.34
C ILE A 489 4.62 1.23 -9.49
N LEU A 490 4.65 -0.09 -9.31
CA LEU A 490 5.86 -0.91 -9.51
C LEU A 490 6.35 -0.92 -10.97
N GLY A 491 5.49 -0.65 -11.96
CA GLY A 491 5.87 -0.59 -13.36
C GLY A 491 6.57 0.72 -13.75
N LYS A 492 6.23 1.85 -13.11
CA LYS A 492 6.80 3.18 -13.39
C LYS A 492 7.89 3.62 -12.40
N MET A 493 7.86 3.12 -11.17
CA MET A 493 8.85 3.44 -10.14
C MET A 493 10.03 2.46 -10.23
N PRO A 494 11.27 2.89 -9.88
CA PRO A 494 12.43 1.99 -9.89
C PRO A 494 12.23 0.85 -8.87
N VAL A 495 12.01 -0.37 -9.37
CA VAL A 495 11.69 -1.55 -8.55
C VAL A 495 12.84 -1.87 -7.59
N ARG A 496 12.54 -1.82 -6.29
CA ARG A 496 13.34 -2.46 -5.24
C ARG A 496 12.52 -3.57 -4.62
N TRP A 497 13.18 -4.69 -4.32
CA TRP A 497 12.56 -5.85 -3.69
C TRP A 497 12.07 -5.51 -2.27
N GLU A 498 11.05 -6.21 -1.80
CA GLU A 498 10.63 -6.14 -0.39
C GLU A 498 11.84 -6.42 0.52
N PRO A 499 12.18 -5.54 1.46
CA PRO A 499 13.26 -5.79 2.39
C PRO A 499 12.91 -6.91 3.38
N VAL A 500 13.93 -7.62 3.84
CA VAL A 500 13.83 -8.48 5.02
C VAL A 500 13.70 -7.59 6.25
N LEU A 501 12.73 -7.90 7.10
CA LEU A 501 12.52 -7.26 8.39
C LEU A 501 13.36 -8.00 9.44
N ALA A 502 14.13 -7.28 10.24
CA ALA A 502 14.77 -7.84 11.43
C ALA A 502 14.20 -7.15 12.66
N ILE A 503 13.40 -7.88 13.44
CA ILE A 503 12.72 -7.34 14.62
C ILE A 503 13.57 -7.67 15.86
N VAL A 504 13.89 -6.64 16.65
CA VAL A 504 14.75 -6.72 17.84
C VAL A 504 14.03 -6.06 19.01
N ARG A 505 14.07 -6.72 20.18
CA ARG A 505 13.55 -6.18 21.45
C ARG A 505 14.67 -6.08 22.47
N GLY A 506 14.77 -4.92 23.13
CA GLY A 506 15.58 -4.73 24.33
C GLY A 506 14.75 -4.91 25.61
N GLN A 507 15.39 -5.28 26.70
CA GLN A 507 14.80 -5.21 28.05
C GLN A 507 14.80 -3.76 28.59
N ASP A 508 15.80 -2.98 28.17
CA ASP A 508 15.93 -1.55 28.46
C ASP A 508 16.55 -0.80 27.26
N ARG A 509 16.68 0.53 27.40
CA ARG A 509 17.23 1.41 26.34
C ARG A 509 18.72 1.17 26.08
N GLN A 510 19.50 0.77 27.09
CA GLN A 510 20.93 0.52 26.97
C GLN A 510 21.19 -0.75 26.16
N GLN A 511 20.56 -1.86 26.55
CA GLN A 511 20.64 -3.13 25.84
C GLN A 511 20.16 -2.98 24.39
N LEU A 512 19.10 -2.20 24.15
CA LEU A 512 18.63 -1.93 22.79
C LEU A 512 19.67 -1.18 21.95
N HIS A 513 20.34 -0.17 22.51
CA HIS A 513 21.46 0.50 21.84
C HIS A 513 22.59 -0.50 21.53
N ASP A 514 23.05 -1.25 22.54
CA ASP A 514 24.15 -2.21 22.38
C ASP A 514 23.85 -3.30 21.35
N HIS A 515 22.60 -3.75 21.26
CA HIS A 515 22.13 -4.68 20.22
C HIS A 515 22.23 -4.05 18.82
N TRP A 516 21.71 -2.84 18.63
CA TRP A 516 21.71 -2.19 17.31
C TRP A 516 23.10 -1.75 16.84
N GLN A 517 24.00 -1.35 17.74
CA GLN A 517 25.40 -1.06 17.37
C GLN A 517 26.09 -2.33 16.83
N LYS A 518 25.96 -3.46 17.53
CA LYS A 518 26.50 -4.75 17.07
C LYS A 518 25.91 -5.21 15.74
N ILE A 519 24.59 -5.08 15.56
CA ILE A 519 23.91 -5.40 14.29
C ILE A 519 24.40 -4.49 13.16
N SER A 520 24.49 -3.19 13.39
CA SER A 520 24.86 -2.21 12.35
C SER A 520 26.31 -2.40 11.89
N ALA A 521 27.24 -2.72 12.80
CA ALA A 521 28.61 -3.07 12.46
C ALA A 521 28.68 -4.37 11.63
N HIS A 522 28.03 -5.45 12.10
CA HIS A 522 27.99 -6.74 11.40
C HIS A 522 27.39 -6.62 10.00
N TRP A 523 26.29 -5.88 9.84
CA TRP A 523 25.67 -5.67 8.53
C TRP A 523 26.49 -4.75 7.61
N ALA A 524 27.30 -3.83 8.15
CA ALA A 524 28.28 -3.09 7.37
C ALA A 524 29.34 -4.02 6.75
N GLU A 525 29.83 -5.00 7.51
CA GLU A 525 30.74 -6.04 7.00
C GLU A 525 30.06 -6.91 5.92
N LEU A 526 28.81 -7.35 6.13
CA LEU A 526 28.05 -8.12 5.13
C LEU A 526 27.82 -7.33 3.83
N LYS A 527 27.60 -6.02 3.92
CA LYS A 527 27.46 -5.12 2.76
C LYS A 527 28.80 -4.96 2.05
N ALA A 528 29.90 -4.76 2.79
CA ALA A 528 31.25 -4.68 2.22
C ALA A 528 31.66 -5.99 1.52
N ALA A 529 31.25 -7.14 2.07
CA ALA A 529 31.41 -8.46 1.47
C ALA A 529 30.39 -8.78 0.35
N ALA A 530 29.57 -7.81 -0.07
CA ALA A 530 28.53 -7.92 -1.10
C ALA A 530 27.47 -9.03 -0.86
N LYS A 531 27.35 -9.56 0.36
CA LYS A 531 26.31 -10.55 0.74
C LYS A 531 24.90 -9.93 0.76
N ILE A 532 24.82 -8.64 1.07
CA ILE A 532 23.59 -7.83 1.04
C ILE A 532 23.82 -6.55 0.22
N LYS A 533 22.76 -6.02 -0.39
CA LYS A 533 22.83 -4.84 -1.27
C LYS A 533 22.93 -3.55 -0.45
N SER A 534 22.02 -3.41 0.51
CA SER A 534 21.98 -2.29 1.45
C SER A 534 21.18 -2.70 2.68
N PHE A 535 21.31 -1.92 3.75
CA PHE A 535 20.54 -2.08 4.97
C PHE A 535 20.21 -0.70 5.55
N SER A 536 19.31 -0.67 6.53
CA SER A 536 18.97 0.50 7.32
C SER A 536 18.55 0.08 8.72
N THR A 537 19.06 0.79 9.74
CA THR A 537 18.89 0.46 11.17
C THR A 537 18.47 1.68 11.97
N PRO A 538 17.77 1.50 13.11
CA PRO A 538 17.51 2.58 14.07
C PRO A 538 18.72 2.94 14.93
N ALA A 539 19.94 2.42 14.66
CA ALA A 539 21.08 2.49 15.56
C ALA A 539 21.43 3.92 16.01
N ALA A 540 21.34 4.89 15.10
CA ALA A 540 21.56 6.31 15.41
C ALA A 540 20.53 6.90 16.40
N LEU A 541 19.28 6.41 16.38
CA LEU A 541 18.16 6.86 17.21
C LEU A 541 18.02 6.08 18.52
N CYS A 542 18.66 4.91 18.64
CA CYS A 542 18.75 4.18 19.89
C CYS A 542 19.71 4.91 20.83
N LEU A 543 19.18 5.66 21.80
CA LEU A 543 19.96 6.44 22.77
C LEU A 543 20.51 5.55 23.91
N SER A 544 21.80 5.63 24.20
CA SER A 544 22.42 4.99 25.37
C SER A 544 22.46 5.94 26.58
N PRO A 545 21.74 5.66 27.68
CA PRO A 545 21.78 6.51 28.87
C PRO A 545 23.17 6.62 29.49
N THR A 546 23.96 5.53 29.48
CA THR A 546 25.31 5.53 30.09
C THR A 546 26.31 6.36 29.28
N VAL A 547 26.29 6.25 27.94
CA VAL A 547 27.14 7.05 27.05
C VAL A 547 26.77 8.53 27.11
N MET A 548 25.48 8.85 27.17
CA MET A 548 25.03 10.24 27.29
C MET A 548 25.42 10.87 28.63
N GLU A 549 25.35 10.14 29.74
CA GLU A 549 25.78 10.62 31.06
C GLU A 549 27.30 10.83 31.12
N ALA A 550 28.09 9.88 30.59
CA ALA A 550 29.55 10.02 30.51
C ALA A 550 29.97 11.26 29.70
N LYS A 551 29.27 11.57 28.62
CA LYS A 551 29.50 12.80 27.83
C LYS A 551 28.94 14.05 28.48
N ARG A 552 27.89 13.97 29.30
CA ARG A 552 27.42 15.11 30.10
C ARG A 552 28.53 15.61 31.03
N GLU A 553 29.21 14.69 31.73
CA GLU A 553 30.39 15.05 32.54
C GLU A 553 31.48 15.70 31.69
N ARG A 554 31.67 15.22 30.46
CA ARG A 554 32.62 15.82 29.51
C ARG A 554 32.20 17.23 29.05
N LEU A 555 30.92 17.50 28.85
CA LEU A 555 30.39 18.84 28.56
C LEU A 555 30.65 19.82 29.71
N ARG A 556 30.58 19.37 30.98
CA ARG A 556 30.86 20.25 32.14
C ARG A 556 32.28 20.82 32.16
N ALA A 557 33.22 20.18 31.48
CA ALA A 557 34.61 20.65 31.36
C ALA A 557 34.80 21.74 30.28
N LEU A 558 33.75 22.07 29.50
CA LEU A 558 33.80 23.08 28.44
C LEU A 558 33.34 24.45 28.94
N ASP A 559 34.10 25.50 28.59
CA ASP A 559 33.71 26.89 28.87
C ASP A 559 32.73 27.41 27.80
N PHE A 560 31.44 27.13 28.02
CA PHE A 560 30.36 27.64 27.19
C PHE A 560 30.25 29.18 27.22
N GLN A 561 30.68 29.86 28.28
CA GLN A 561 30.64 31.32 28.33
C GLN A 561 31.72 31.94 27.42
N ALA A 562 32.94 31.39 27.42
CA ALA A 562 33.99 31.78 26.49
C ALA A 562 33.60 31.50 25.03
N ALA A 563 33.00 30.34 24.74
CA ALA A 563 32.51 30.00 23.41
C ALA A 563 31.41 30.96 22.94
N ARG A 564 30.39 31.21 23.79
CA ARG A 564 29.28 32.14 23.52
C ARG A 564 29.76 33.57 23.32
N ARG A 565 30.72 34.03 24.13
CA ARG A 565 31.35 35.35 24.01
C ARG A 565 32.15 35.46 22.71
N THR A 566 33.02 34.50 22.43
CA THR A 566 33.85 34.52 21.21
C THR A 566 33.01 34.46 19.95
N PHE A 567 31.94 33.66 19.93
CA PHE A 567 30.98 33.64 18.83
C PHE A 567 30.33 35.02 18.63
N GLY A 568 29.83 35.65 19.69
CA GLY A 568 29.23 36.99 19.64
C GLY A 568 30.19 38.11 19.24
N GLU A 569 31.46 38.05 19.67
CA GLU A 569 32.51 39.00 19.26
C GLU A 569 32.94 38.80 17.80
N THR A 570 33.03 37.54 17.35
CA THR A 570 33.42 37.20 15.97
C THR A 570 32.31 37.56 14.97
N LEU A 571 31.03 37.35 15.32
CA LEU A 571 29.92 37.79 14.49
C LEU A 571 29.95 39.31 14.25
N ASP A 572 30.23 40.10 15.29
CA ASP A 572 30.34 41.55 15.16
C ASP A 572 31.54 41.96 14.30
N ALA A 573 32.71 41.32 14.50
CA ALA A 573 33.94 41.61 13.77
C ALA A 573 33.83 41.32 12.26
N GLU A 574 33.22 40.19 11.89
CA GLU A 574 33.02 39.77 10.49
C GLU A 574 31.78 40.43 9.83
N GLY A 575 30.99 41.20 10.60
CA GLY A 575 29.84 41.97 10.11
C GLY A 575 28.53 41.18 9.97
N PHE A 576 28.39 40.05 10.66
CA PHE A 576 27.18 39.23 10.67
C PHE A 576 26.05 39.83 11.53
N SER A 577 24.80 39.56 11.15
CA SER A 577 23.61 39.97 11.90
C SER A 577 23.32 39.00 13.04
N ARG A 578 23.43 39.48 14.30
CA ARG A 578 23.19 38.66 15.50
C ARG A 578 21.81 37.99 15.51
N ASP A 579 20.78 38.69 15.03
CA ASP A 579 19.40 38.18 15.00
C ASP A 579 19.26 36.94 14.09
N ALA A 580 20.04 36.88 13.00
CA ALA A 580 20.06 35.72 12.12
C ALA A 580 20.69 34.48 12.78
N PHE A 581 21.52 34.66 13.81
CA PHE A 581 22.22 33.60 14.55
C PHE A 581 21.60 33.29 15.93
N ALA A 582 20.43 33.85 16.26
CA ALA A 582 19.74 33.57 17.53
C ALA A 582 19.58 32.06 17.85
N PRO A 583 19.27 31.14 16.90
CA PRO A 583 19.22 29.71 17.18
C PRO A 583 20.56 29.09 17.61
N ALA A 584 21.70 29.65 17.18
CA ALA A 584 23.03 29.20 17.58
C ALA A 584 23.30 29.52 19.06
N PHE A 585 22.92 30.72 19.50
CA PHE A 585 22.98 31.10 20.92
C PHE A 585 22.05 30.22 21.76
N GLU A 586 20.83 29.95 21.29
CA GLU A 586 19.91 29.05 21.97
C GLU A 586 20.47 27.62 22.10
N LEU A 587 21.19 27.12 21.08
CA LEU A 587 21.87 25.82 21.12
C LEU A 587 23.00 25.78 22.17
N LEU A 588 23.82 26.83 22.27
CA LEU A 588 24.84 26.95 23.32
C LEU A 588 24.19 26.99 24.72
N ASP A 589 23.14 27.78 24.89
CA ASP A 589 22.39 27.90 26.14
C ASP A 589 21.65 26.58 26.48
N LYS A 590 21.29 25.74 25.49
CA LYS A 590 20.78 24.36 25.69
C LYS A 590 21.89 23.39 26.09
N LEU A 591 23.05 23.41 25.43
CA LEU A 591 24.21 22.58 25.78
C LEU A 591 24.68 22.84 27.21
N GLN A 592 24.77 24.11 27.62
CA GLN A 592 25.15 24.50 28.97
C GLN A 592 24.13 23.99 30.01
N ARG A 593 22.82 24.09 29.73
CA ARG A 593 21.77 23.53 30.61
C ARG A 593 21.81 22.01 30.68
N ALA A 594 22.05 21.33 29.56
CA ALA A 594 22.14 19.87 29.50
C ALA A 594 23.36 19.32 30.26
N ALA A 595 24.43 20.11 30.40
CA ALA A 595 25.59 19.80 31.23
C ALA A 595 25.28 19.87 32.74
N ALA A 596 24.40 20.78 33.17
CA ALA A 596 24.10 21.04 34.58
C ALA A 596 23.08 20.04 35.17
N PRO A 597 23.38 19.35 36.29
CA PRO A 597 22.38 18.59 37.05
C PRO A 597 21.43 19.57 37.80
N PRO A 598 20.16 19.20 38.06
CA PRO A 598 19.54 17.87 37.90
C PRO A 598 18.76 17.70 36.58
N THR A 599 19.17 18.35 35.49
CA THR A 599 18.46 18.29 34.21
C THR A 599 18.32 16.84 33.71
N PRO A 600 17.12 16.36 33.32
CA PRO A 600 16.97 15.01 32.75
C PRO A 600 17.74 14.87 31.44
N LEU A 601 18.09 13.64 31.07
CA LEU A 601 18.73 13.37 29.78
C LEU A 601 17.75 13.72 28.64
N PRO A 602 18.20 14.44 27.59
CA PRO A 602 17.34 14.77 26.46
C PRO A 602 16.91 13.51 25.71
N ASP A 603 15.71 13.51 25.14
CA ASP A 603 15.16 12.41 24.33
C ASP A 603 14.54 13.01 23.09
N TRP A 604 15.00 12.60 21.91
CA TRP A 604 14.54 13.14 20.63
C TRP A 604 13.03 12.94 20.44
N ARG A 605 12.40 11.95 21.10
CA ARG A 605 10.94 11.73 21.06
C ARG A 605 10.14 12.87 21.70
N ASN A 606 10.74 13.57 22.66
CA ASN A 606 10.11 14.69 23.36
C ASN A 606 10.42 16.04 22.69
N GLU A 607 11.53 16.12 21.96
CA GLU A 607 11.99 17.34 21.28
C GLU A 607 11.41 17.48 19.87
N LEU A 608 11.21 16.37 19.14
CA LEU A 608 10.66 16.39 17.78
C LEU A 608 9.16 16.77 17.79
N PRO A 609 8.73 17.84 17.07
CA PRO A 609 7.33 18.24 17.02
C PRO A 609 6.43 17.11 16.51
N LYS A 610 5.28 16.85 17.16
CA LYS A 610 4.36 15.76 16.79
C LYS A 610 3.83 15.83 15.34
N ASN A 611 3.75 17.05 14.80
CA ASN A 611 3.31 17.31 13.43
C ASN A 611 4.45 17.21 12.40
N SER A 612 5.69 16.91 12.83
CA SER A 612 6.85 16.82 11.94
C SER A 612 6.71 15.67 10.94
N SER A 613 7.11 15.93 9.69
CA SER A 613 7.17 14.88 8.66
C SER A 613 8.26 13.84 8.93
N TRP A 614 9.22 14.10 9.82
CA TRP A 614 10.25 13.13 10.22
C TRP A 614 9.70 11.91 10.95
N TRP A 615 8.57 12.04 11.66
CA TRP A 615 7.97 10.90 12.38
C TRP A 615 7.64 9.73 11.46
N PHE A 616 7.22 10.00 10.21
CA PHE A 616 6.96 8.95 9.21
C PHE A 616 8.19 8.06 8.96
N LEU A 617 9.37 8.65 8.95
CA LEU A 617 10.64 7.96 8.67
C LEU A 617 11.14 7.22 9.92
N ILE A 618 10.88 7.80 11.09
CA ILE A 618 11.33 7.29 12.39
C ILE A 618 10.48 6.10 12.88
N GLU A 619 9.16 6.19 12.82
CA GLU A 619 8.25 5.12 13.28
C GLU A 619 8.28 3.88 12.38
N ARG A 620 8.82 4.01 11.17
CA ARG A 620 9.19 2.84 10.36
C ARG A 620 10.12 1.88 11.13
N TYR A 621 10.92 2.37 12.07
CA TYR A 621 11.83 1.55 12.88
C TYR A 621 11.38 1.26 14.31
N PHE A 622 10.45 2.04 14.87
CA PHE A 622 10.02 1.92 16.27
C PHE A 622 8.56 1.50 16.36
N ALA A 623 8.29 0.50 17.19
CA ALA A 623 6.93 0.13 17.54
C ALA A 623 6.30 1.13 18.53
N HIS A 624 5.00 0.94 18.82
CA HIS A 624 4.31 1.64 19.91
C HIS A 624 5.00 1.38 21.27
N ASP A 625 5.59 0.18 21.44
CA ASP A 625 6.59 -0.10 22.48
C ASP A 625 7.97 0.40 22.02
N PRO A 626 8.55 1.44 22.66
CA PRO A 626 9.83 2.02 22.23
C PRO A 626 11.03 1.09 22.42
N LEU A 627 10.88 -0.04 23.13
CA LEU A 627 11.91 -1.07 23.28
C LEU A 627 11.85 -2.15 22.18
N LEU A 628 10.80 -2.15 21.37
CA LEU A 628 10.62 -3.03 20.22
C LEU A 628 10.87 -2.23 18.92
N THR A 629 11.73 -2.78 18.08
CA THR A 629 12.27 -2.07 16.91
C THR A 629 12.47 -3.00 15.73
N THR A 630 12.60 -2.42 14.53
CA THR A 630 12.93 -3.18 13.33
C THR A 630 13.99 -2.49 12.49
N GLY A 631 14.81 -3.30 11.82
CA GLY A 631 15.76 -2.90 10.79
C GLY A 631 15.39 -3.55 9.46
N TYR A 632 15.88 -2.97 8.36
CA TYR A 632 15.52 -3.34 6.99
C TYR A 632 16.76 -3.77 6.22
N VAL A 633 16.73 -4.95 5.60
CA VAL A 633 17.83 -5.46 4.76
C VAL A 633 17.34 -5.69 3.34
N THR A 634 18.01 -5.06 2.37
CA THR A 634 17.75 -5.26 0.94
C THR A 634 18.75 -6.27 0.38
N THR A 635 18.24 -7.33 -0.25
CA THR A 635 19.04 -8.37 -0.89
C THR A 635 19.42 -7.98 -2.33
N ASN A 636 20.46 -8.63 -2.86
CA ASN A 636 20.89 -8.45 -4.26
C ASN A 636 19.81 -8.92 -5.25
N GLU A 637 19.09 -9.99 -4.91
CA GLU A 637 18.03 -10.61 -5.69
C GLU A 637 16.76 -10.78 -4.87
N ARG A 638 15.62 -11.02 -5.54
CA ARG A 638 14.36 -11.34 -4.86
C ARG A 638 14.47 -12.68 -4.13
N ILE A 639 14.11 -12.70 -2.86
CA ILE A 639 13.98 -13.94 -2.08
C ILE A 639 12.79 -14.72 -2.62
N ALA A 640 13.07 -15.89 -3.20
CA ALA A 640 12.05 -16.81 -3.74
C ALA A 640 12.28 -18.27 -3.30
N THR A 641 13.46 -18.58 -2.75
CA THR A 641 13.86 -19.94 -2.38
C THR A 641 14.24 -20.03 -0.90
N ARG A 642 13.98 -21.20 -0.30
CA ARG A 642 14.39 -21.50 1.08
C ARG A 642 15.91 -21.43 1.27
N ALA A 643 16.71 -21.77 0.25
CA ALA A 643 18.18 -21.67 0.35
C ALA A 643 18.66 -20.22 0.53
N GLN A 644 18.04 -19.25 -0.16
CA GLN A 644 18.31 -17.82 0.05
C GLN A 644 17.90 -17.39 1.47
N ALA A 645 16.71 -17.79 1.92
CA ALA A 645 16.22 -17.48 3.27
C ALA A 645 17.12 -18.10 4.36
N GLU A 646 17.54 -19.35 4.21
CA GLU A 646 18.47 -20.04 5.13
C GLU A 646 19.88 -19.45 5.13
N SER A 647 20.36 -18.86 4.03
CA SER A 647 21.62 -18.11 4.07
C SER A 647 21.48 -16.87 4.92
N LEU A 648 20.42 -16.07 4.69
CA LEU A 648 20.14 -14.87 5.47
C LEU A 648 19.90 -15.19 6.96
N ALA A 649 19.28 -16.34 7.26
CA ALA A 649 19.11 -16.84 8.62
C ALA A 649 20.42 -17.24 9.32
N ARG A 650 21.49 -17.54 8.57
CA ARG A 650 22.84 -17.78 9.10
C ARG A 650 23.70 -16.52 9.13
N ASP A 651 23.58 -15.69 8.10
CA ASP A 651 24.44 -14.53 7.87
C ASP A 651 24.00 -13.31 8.68
N LEU A 652 22.71 -13.01 8.81
CA LEU A 652 22.21 -11.77 9.44
C LEU A 652 22.25 -11.74 10.99
N PRO A 653 21.99 -12.84 11.74
CA PRO A 653 21.97 -12.79 13.19
C PRO A 653 23.34 -12.58 13.82
N VAL A 654 23.36 -11.82 14.93
CA VAL A 654 24.56 -11.57 15.74
C VAL A 654 24.47 -12.37 17.03
N ALA A 655 25.60 -12.93 17.47
CA ALA A 655 25.68 -13.70 18.72
C ALA A 655 25.17 -12.88 19.92
N ALA A 656 24.39 -13.54 20.79
CA ALA A 656 23.74 -12.97 21.97
C ALA A 656 22.73 -11.82 21.72
N VAL A 657 22.28 -11.58 20.48
CA VAL A 657 21.21 -10.62 20.18
C VAL A 657 19.93 -11.35 19.74
N PRO A 658 18.80 -11.26 20.48
CA PRO A 658 17.55 -11.88 20.07
C PRO A 658 16.94 -11.10 18.90
N MET A 659 16.87 -11.74 17.73
CA MET A 659 16.42 -11.12 16.49
C MET A 659 15.51 -12.07 15.71
N ILE A 660 14.33 -11.58 15.31
CA ILE A 660 13.35 -12.33 14.51
C ILE A 660 13.42 -11.82 13.07
N LEU A 661 13.83 -12.69 12.13
CA LEU A 661 13.82 -12.38 10.69
C LEU A 661 12.44 -12.65 10.08
N SER A 662 11.95 -11.69 9.30
CA SER A 662 10.58 -11.68 8.77
C SER A 662 10.46 -10.84 7.49
N GLY A 663 9.23 -10.50 7.10
CA GLY A 663 8.88 -9.90 5.79
C GLY A 663 8.21 -10.92 4.87
N TRP A 664 7.37 -10.45 3.94
CA TRP A 664 6.51 -11.31 3.12
C TRP A 664 7.30 -12.27 2.23
N SER A 665 8.23 -11.76 1.43
CA SER A 665 9.09 -12.60 0.58
C SER A 665 9.95 -13.60 1.37
N TYR A 666 10.42 -13.24 2.58
CA TYR A 666 11.18 -14.14 3.45
C TYR A 666 10.32 -15.25 4.07
N ALA A 667 9.19 -14.88 4.70
CA ALA A 667 8.27 -15.84 5.31
C ALA A 667 7.68 -16.81 4.28
N LEU A 668 7.36 -16.33 3.07
CA LEU A 668 6.85 -17.20 2.01
C LEU A 668 7.89 -18.24 1.54
N ALA A 669 9.16 -17.84 1.43
CA ALA A 669 10.24 -18.74 1.04
C ALA A 669 10.54 -19.83 2.10
N ASP A 670 10.41 -19.50 3.39
CA ASP A 670 10.53 -20.42 4.52
C ASP A 670 9.35 -21.43 4.56
N LEU A 671 8.12 -20.93 4.40
CA LEU A 671 6.89 -21.73 4.39
C LEU A 671 6.78 -22.66 3.17
N LEU A 672 7.40 -22.32 2.04
CA LEU A 672 7.20 -23.02 0.76
C LEU A 672 7.52 -24.53 0.82
N PRO A 673 8.70 -25.00 1.29
CA PRO A 673 8.98 -26.44 1.36
C PRO A 673 8.20 -27.15 2.46
N TRP A 674 7.85 -26.45 3.55
CA TRP A 674 6.94 -26.98 4.56
C TRP A 674 5.56 -27.28 3.97
N SER A 675 4.99 -26.33 3.23
CA SER A 675 3.70 -26.48 2.55
C SER A 675 3.72 -27.71 1.64
N ARG A 676 4.73 -27.83 0.76
CA ARG A 676 4.90 -29.02 -0.11
C ARG A 676 4.97 -30.33 0.68
N ARG A 677 5.72 -30.37 1.79
CA ARG A 677 5.83 -31.57 2.64
C ARG A 677 4.51 -31.91 3.35
N GLN A 678 3.79 -30.93 3.88
CA GLN A 678 2.50 -31.16 4.54
C GLN A 678 1.44 -31.64 3.54
N LEU A 679 1.37 -31.03 2.35
CA LEU A 679 0.43 -31.44 1.30
C LEU A 679 0.60 -32.93 0.94
N LEU A 680 1.85 -33.41 0.83
CA LEU A 680 2.15 -34.83 0.59
C LEU A 680 1.78 -35.71 1.79
N ILE A 681 2.15 -35.32 3.03
CA ILE A 681 1.84 -36.10 4.24
C ILE A 681 0.34 -36.25 4.45
N ILE A 682 -0.43 -35.17 4.33
CA ILE A 682 -1.89 -35.18 4.49
C ILE A 682 -2.52 -36.08 3.42
N SER A 683 -2.15 -35.89 2.15
CA SER A 683 -2.68 -36.71 1.04
C SER A 683 -2.38 -38.20 1.21
N ALA A 684 -1.16 -38.55 1.65
CA ALA A 684 -0.76 -39.94 1.89
C ALA A 684 -1.49 -40.56 3.09
N LEU A 685 -1.58 -39.85 4.23
CA LEU A 685 -2.26 -40.32 5.43
C LEU A 685 -3.77 -40.51 5.18
N MET A 686 -4.39 -39.63 4.41
CA MET A 686 -5.77 -39.75 3.95
C MET A 686 -5.97 -40.99 3.07
N ALA A 687 -5.11 -41.22 2.09
CA ALA A 687 -5.19 -42.40 1.22
C ALA A 687 -5.05 -43.70 2.03
N VAL A 688 -4.10 -43.77 2.96
CA VAL A 688 -3.92 -44.92 3.87
C VAL A 688 -5.15 -45.13 4.76
N PHE A 689 -5.75 -44.05 5.28
CA PHE A 689 -6.98 -44.12 6.07
C PHE A 689 -8.16 -44.67 5.25
N ASP A 690 -8.41 -44.14 4.05
CA ASP A 690 -9.51 -44.61 3.20
C ASP A 690 -9.33 -46.08 2.83
N ILE A 691 -8.11 -46.47 2.44
CA ILE A 691 -7.76 -47.86 2.09
C ILE A 691 -7.98 -48.78 3.30
N SER A 692 -7.59 -48.37 4.50
CA SER A 692 -7.83 -49.12 5.75
C SER A 692 -9.31 -49.22 6.10
N LEU A 693 -10.06 -48.12 5.99
CA LEU A 693 -11.50 -48.08 6.29
C LEU A 693 -12.30 -48.94 5.30
N LEU A 694 -11.93 -48.94 4.02
CA LEU A 694 -12.48 -49.83 3.01
C LEU A 694 -12.19 -51.32 3.30
N ALA A 695 -11.00 -51.63 3.83
CA ALA A 695 -10.65 -53.00 4.22
C ALA A 695 -11.53 -53.50 5.37
N ILE A 696 -11.73 -52.64 6.38
CA ILE A 696 -12.62 -52.89 7.53
C ILE A 696 -14.09 -53.03 7.08
N LEU A 697 -14.54 -52.19 6.15
CA LEU A 697 -15.93 -52.17 5.68
C LEU A 697 -16.29 -53.40 4.85
N TYR A 698 -15.47 -53.77 3.87
CA TYR A 698 -15.79 -54.87 2.96
C TYR A 698 -15.38 -56.24 3.48
N ARG A 699 -14.33 -56.34 4.30
CA ARG A 699 -13.76 -57.59 4.87
C ARG A 699 -13.44 -58.68 3.82
N ASN A 700 -13.42 -58.31 2.54
CA ASN A 700 -13.24 -59.18 1.38
C ASN A 700 -12.23 -58.52 0.43
N LEU A 701 -11.09 -59.19 0.24
CA LEU A 701 -9.96 -58.67 -0.53
C LEU A 701 -10.33 -58.29 -1.97
N ARG A 702 -11.26 -59.01 -2.62
CA ARG A 702 -11.66 -58.73 -4.01
C ARG A 702 -12.39 -57.40 -4.15
N LEU A 703 -13.38 -57.16 -3.29
CA LEU A 703 -14.18 -55.92 -3.32
C LEU A 703 -13.35 -54.71 -2.89
N TRP A 704 -12.47 -54.90 -1.91
CA TRP A 704 -11.49 -53.92 -1.51
C TRP A 704 -10.54 -53.55 -2.67
N LEU A 705 -9.94 -54.55 -3.35
CA LEU A 705 -9.03 -54.32 -4.47
C LEU A 705 -9.71 -53.57 -5.62
N ILE A 706 -10.96 -53.92 -5.95
CA ILE A 706 -11.75 -53.22 -6.97
C ILE A 706 -11.92 -51.74 -6.58
N GLN A 707 -12.32 -51.45 -5.34
CA GLN A 707 -12.51 -50.06 -4.89
C GLN A 707 -11.20 -49.26 -4.89
N VAL A 708 -10.10 -49.86 -4.41
CA VAL A 708 -8.76 -49.24 -4.44
C VAL A 708 -8.31 -48.97 -5.88
N LEU A 709 -8.54 -49.89 -6.81
CA LEU A 709 -8.23 -49.70 -8.23
C LEU A 709 -9.04 -48.56 -8.85
N THR A 710 -10.35 -48.44 -8.54
CA THR A 710 -11.16 -47.31 -8.99
C THR A 710 -10.67 -45.97 -8.41
N LEU A 711 -10.15 -45.97 -7.18
CA LEU A 711 -9.58 -44.78 -6.54
C LEU A 711 -8.29 -44.32 -7.26
N VAL A 712 -7.40 -45.26 -7.60
CA VAL A 712 -6.17 -44.97 -8.36
C VAL A 712 -6.50 -44.40 -9.74
N PHE A 713 -7.48 -44.98 -10.45
CA PHE A 713 -7.93 -44.43 -11.73
C PHE A 713 -8.57 -43.04 -11.61
N ALA A 714 -9.32 -42.76 -10.54
CA ALA A 714 -9.88 -41.43 -10.28
C ALA A 714 -8.78 -40.37 -10.01
N ILE A 715 -7.74 -40.73 -9.25
CA ILE A 715 -6.56 -39.86 -9.03
C ILE A 715 -5.85 -39.59 -10.36
N GLY A 716 -5.58 -40.65 -11.14
CA GLY A 716 -4.93 -40.54 -12.45
C GLY A 716 -5.69 -39.60 -13.39
N ALA A 717 -7.02 -39.77 -13.49
CA ALA A 717 -7.89 -38.92 -14.29
C ALA A 717 -7.90 -37.46 -13.82
N MET A 718 -7.97 -37.20 -12.51
CA MET A 718 -7.93 -35.84 -11.94
C MET A 718 -6.61 -35.13 -12.26
N VAL A 719 -5.46 -35.79 -12.06
CA VAL A 719 -4.13 -35.23 -12.37
C VAL A 719 -3.97 -35.02 -13.88
N ALA A 720 -4.47 -35.93 -14.71
CA ALA A 720 -4.48 -35.78 -16.15
C ALA A 720 -5.31 -34.58 -16.61
N SER A 721 -6.51 -34.38 -16.05
CA SER A 721 -7.35 -33.22 -16.35
C SER A 721 -6.65 -31.90 -15.98
N MET A 722 -5.98 -31.82 -14.82
CA MET A 722 -5.20 -30.63 -14.47
C MET A 722 -4.05 -30.36 -15.45
N LYS A 723 -3.32 -31.40 -15.85
CA LYS A 723 -2.24 -31.29 -16.83
C LYS A 723 -2.72 -30.83 -18.21
N LEU A 724 -3.81 -31.42 -18.70
CA LEU A 724 -4.41 -31.11 -20.01
C LEU A 724 -5.04 -29.70 -20.05
N LEU A 725 -5.54 -29.20 -18.92
CA LEU A 725 -6.12 -27.86 -18.78
C LEU A 725 -5.10 -26.81 -18.31
N HIS A 726 -3.82 -27.17 -18.17
CA HIS A 726 -2.75 -26.30 -17.65
C HIS A 726 -3.09 -25.61 -16.31
N ILE A 727 -3.72 -26.34 -15.38
CA ILE A 727 -4.08 -25.83 -14.06
C ILE A 727 -2.95 -26.15 -13.07
N ASP A 728 -2.29 -25.11 -12.56
CA ASP A 728 -1.24 -25.26 -11.55
C ASP A 728 -1.80 -25.82 -10.22
N LEU A 729 -1.03 -26.67 -9.55
CA LEU A 729 -1.36 -27.20 -8.23
C LEU A 729 -0.99 -26.18 -7.15
N ASN A 730 -1.99 -25.59 -6.50
CA ASN A 730 -1.82 -24.69 -5.36
C ASN A 730 -2.38 -25.31 -4.05
N LEU A 731 -2.18 -24.61 -2.94
CA LEU A 731 -2.58 -25.05 -1.60
C LEU A 731 -4.10 -25.32 -1.46
N LEU A 732 -4.95 -24.53 -2.15
CA LEU A 732 -6.41 -24.72 -2.13
C LEU A 732 -6.87 -25.88 -3.02
N ASN A 733 -6.20 -26.13 -4.14
CA ASN A 733 -6.54 -27.22 -5.07
C ASN A 733 -6.39 -28.60 -4.41
N VAL A 734 -5.54 -28.74 -3.37
CA VAL A 734 -5.44 -30.01 -2.61
C VAL A 734 -6.67 -30.28 -1.73
N LEU A 735 -7.43 -29.25 -1.31
CA LEU A 735 -8.73 -29.48 -0.66
C LEU A 735 -9.72 -30.18 -1.62
N ALA A 736 -9.68 -29.81 -2.90
CA ALA A 736 -10.49 -30.45 -3.94
C ALA A 736 -10.06 -31.90 -4.21
N PHE A 737 -8.79 -32.26 -3.99
CA PHE A 737 -8.33 -33.64 -4.12
C PHE A 737 -9.02 -34.55 -3.10
N ARG A 738 -9.09 -34.13 -1.81
CA ARG A 738 -9.83 -34.91 -0.81
C ARG A 738 -11.29 -35.07 -1.20
N LEU A 739 -11.91 -33.98 -1.63
CA LEU A 739 -13.32 -33.95 -2.00
C LEU A 739 -13.65 -34.99 -3.07
N VAL A 740 -12.89 -35.03 -4.17
CA VAL A 740 -13.06 -36.00 -5.26
C VAL A 740 -12.86 -37.44 -4.78
N LEU A 741 -11.85 -37.68 -3.93
CA LEU A 741 -11.59 -39.00 -3.35
C LEU A 741 -12.76 -39.49 -2.49
N ALA A 742 -13.27 -38.64 -1.58
CA ALA A 742 -14.37 -38.99 -0.69
C ALA A 742 -15.64 -39.35 -1.47
N ILE A 743 -16.03 -38.52 -2.44
CA ILE A 743 -17.19 -38.77 -3.31
C ILE A 743 -17.04 -40.09 -4.09
N GLY A 744 -15.86 -40.35 -4.66
CA GLY A 744 -15.59 -41.59 -5.41
C GLY A 744 -15.64 -42.85 -4.54
N VAL A 745 -15.17 -42.77 -3.29
CA VAL A 745 -15.29 -43.84 -2.29
C VAL A 745 -16.75 -44.07 -1.91
N ASP A 746 -17.47 -43.01 -1.55
CA ASP A 746 -18.85 -43.09 -1.08
C ASP A 746 -19.80 -43.68 -2.13
N TYR A 747 -19.69 -43.25 -3.40
CA TYR A 747 -20.52 -43.80 -4.48
C TYR A 747 -20.23 -45.27 -4.77
N GLY A 748 -18.98 -45.71 -4.62
CA GLY A 748 -18.63 -47.13 -4.63
C GLY A 748 -19.28 -47.91 -3.48
N ILE A 749 -19.21 -47.38 -2.26
CA ILE A 749 -19.83 -47.95 -1.06
C ILE A 749 -21.34 -48.14 -1.25
N TYR A 750 -22.06 -47.14 -1.78
CA TYR A 750 -23.51 -47.23 -2.01
C TYR A 750 -23.88 -48.35 -2.99
N ILE A 751 -23.14 -48.48 -4.10
CA ILE A 751 -23.42 -49.49 -5.13
C ILE A 751 -23.06 -50.90 -4.63
N VAL A 752 -21.88 -51.09 -4.04
CA VAL A 752 -21.39 -52.40 -3.61
C VAL A 752 -22.20 -52.98 -2.43
N LEU A 753 -22.54 -52.16 -1.42
CA LEU A 753 -23.36 -52.63 -0.29
C LEU A 753 -24.77 -53.08 -0.70
N VAL A 754 -25.31 -52.48 -1.75
CA VAL A 754 -26.61 -52.86 -2.30
C VAL A 754 -26.47 -54.12 -3.13
N TRP A 755 -25.47 -54.19 -4.03
CA TRP A 755 -25.15 -55.40 -4.81
C TRP A 755 -24.97 -56.65 -3.94
N GLN A 756 -24.33 -56.53 -2.77
CA GLN A 756 -24.19 -57.63 -1.81
C GLN A 756 -25.51 -58.14 -1.21
N ARG A 757 -26.62 -57.40 -1.36
CA ARG A 757 -27.91 -57.65 -0.71
C ARG A 757 -29.11 -57.70 -1.66
N THR A 758 -28.88 -57.56 -2.97
CA THR A 758 -29.93 -57.61 -3.99
C THR A 758 -30.36 -59.05 -4.28
N THR A 759 -31.67 -59.31 -4.28
CA THR A 759 -32.25 -60.52 -4.90
C THR A 759 -32.52 -60.31 -6.39
N GLU A 760 -32.94 -59.10 -6.79
CA GLU A 760 -33.11 -58.71 -8.20
C GLU A 760 -32.08 -57.65 -8.60
N ILE A 761 -30.97 -58.08 -9.22
CA ILE A 761 -29.86 -57.20 -9.60
C ILE A 761 -30.34 -56.02 -10.46
N GLU A 762 -31.13 -56.25 -11.52
CA GLU A 762 -31.54 -55.18 -12.43
C GLU A 762 -32.43 -54.11 -11.78
N HIS A 763 -33.30 -54.46 -10.81
CA HIS A 763 -34.26 -53.53 -10.20
C HIS A 763 -33.67 -52.82 -8.98
N ASP A 764 -33.01 -53.56 -8.08
CA ASP A 764 -32.43 -52.97 -6.87
C ASP A 764 -31.19 -52.11 -7.17
N VAL A 765 -30.33 -52.51 -8.12
CA VAL A 765 -29.14 -51.72 -8.50
C VAL A 765 -29.56 -50.45 -9.26
N ALA A 766 -30.50 -50.53 -10.21
CA ALA A 766 -31.05 -49.34 -10.86
C ALA A 766 -31.69 -48.36 -9.86
N GLY A 767 -32.29 -48.92 -8.80
CA GLY A 767 -32.82 -48.21 -7.63
C GLY A 767 -31.84 -47.33 -6.88
N VAL A 768 -30.55 -47.66 -6.94
CA VAL A 768 -29.47 -46.93 -6.26
C VAL A 768 -28.62 -46.13 -7.23
N VAL A 769 -28.41 -46.63 -8.45
CA VAL A 769 -27.69 -45.89 -9.51
C VAL A 769 -28.43 -44.60 -9.90
N LYS A 770 -29.78 -44.56 -9.91
CA LYS A 770 -30.51 -43.30 -10.17
C LYS A 770 -30.18 -42.24 -9.10
N PRO A 771 -30.39 -42.51 -7.78
CA PRO A 771 -29.97 -41.59 -6.73
C PRO A 771 -28.47 -41.23 -6.73
N VAL A 772 -27.56 -42.18 -6.98
CA VAL A 772 -26.11 -41.92 -7.04
C VAL A 772 -25.75 -41.00 -8.22
N LEU A 773 -26.41 -41.15 -9.38
CA LEU A 773 -26.19 -40.28 -10.54
C LEU A 773 -26.71 -38.85 -10.27
N LEU A 774 -27.87 -38.72 -9.62
CA LEU A 774 -28.42 -37.43 -9.19
C LEU A 774 -27.51 -36.75 -8.15
N ALA A 775 -27.01 -37.51 -7.18
CA ALA A 775 -26.03 -37.08 -6.18
C ALA A 775 -24.74 -36.56 -6.86
N GLY A 776 -24.20 -37.32 -7.82
CA GLY A 776 -23.02 -36.89 -8.59
C GLY A 776 -23.25 -35.58 -9.35
N LEU A 777 -24.44 -35.38 -9.94
CA LEU A 777 -24.80 -34.13 -10.59
C LEU A 777 -24.97 -32.98 -9.59
N THR A 778 -25.51 -33.21 -8.40
CA THR A 778 -25.63 -32.18 -7.35
C THR A 778 -24.27 -31.80 -6.77
N ALA A 779 -23.38 -32.77 -6.56
CA ALA A 779 -22.00 -32.53 -6.16
C ALA A 779 -21.28 -31.67 -7.23
N VAL A 780 -21.24 -32.12 -8.49
CA VAL A 780 -20.62 -31.38 -9.61
C VAL A 780 -21.19 -29.96 -9.73
N SER A 781 -22.49 -29.76 -9.53
CA SER A 781 -23.11 -28.44 -9.59
C SER A 781 -22.77 -27.57 -8.37
N GLY A 782 -22.71 -28.14 -7.17
CA GLY A 782 -22.30 -27.45 -5.94
C GLY A 782 -20.84 -26.98 -5.99
N PHE A 783 -19.93 -27.76 -6.57
CA PHE A 783 -18.53 -27.36 -6.76
C PHE A 783 -18.32 -26.48 -8.00
N GLY A 784 -19.07 -26.71 -9.09
CA GLY A 784 -19.06 -25.84 -10.27
C GLY A 784 -19.52 -24.42 -9.96
N SER A 785 -20.47 -24.27 -9.03
CA SER A 785 -20.92 -22.99 -8.46
C SER A 785 -19.74 -22.19 -7.86
N LEU A 786 -18.86 -22.83 -7.07
CA LEU A 786 -17.66 -22.18 -6.52
C LEU A 786 -16.69 -21.70 -7.63
N GLY A 787 -16.61 -22.44 -8.74
CA GLY A 787 -15.82 -22.05 -9.91
C GLY A 787 -16.33 -20.77 -10.60
N MET A 788 -17.65 -20.55 -10.59
CA MET A 788 -18.28 -19.36 -11.20
C MET A 788 -18.12 -18.06 -10.39
N ALA A 789 -17.71 -18.12 -9.12
CA ALA A 789 -17.57 -16.95 -8.25
C ALA A 789 -16.59 -15.90 -8.80
N ARG A 790 -15.45 -16.36 -9.34
CA ARG A 790 -14.22 -15.61 -9.62
C ARG A 790 -14.31 -14.36 -10.52
N ASN A 791 -15.46 -14.02 -11.11
CA ASN A 791 -15.51 -13.15 -12.29
C ASN A 791 -16.61 -12.07 -12.34
N ARG A 792 -17.30 -11.73 -11.22
CA ARG A 792 -18.49 -10.84 -11.28
C ARG A 792 -18.35 -9.40 -10.78
N LEU A 793 -17.28 -9.03 -10.06
CA LEU A 793 -17.10 -7.66 -9.54
C LEU A 793 -17.16 -6.58 -10.63
N ARG A 794 -16.48 -6.79 -11.78
CA ARG A 794 -16.50 -5.84 -12.91
C ARG A 794 -17.92 -5.56 -13.44
N HIS A 795 -18.85 -6.50 -13.39
CA HIS A 795 -20.21 -6.25 -13.89
C HIS A 795 -21.00 -5.31 -12.99
N ARG A 796 -20.73 -5.25 -11.69
CA ARG A 796 -21.46 -4.35 -10.79
C ARG A 796 -20.85 -2.96 -10.77
N ASP A 797 -19.52 -2.85 -10.72
CA ASP A 797 -18.85 -1.54 -10.86
C ASP A 797 -19.13 -0.91 -12.22
N PHE A 798 -19.26 -1.70 -13.30
CA PHE A 798 -19.68 -1.20 -14.61
C PHE A 798 -21.18 -0.83 -14.67
N LEU A 799 -22.03 -1.45 -13.85
CA LEU A 799 -23.45 -1.06 -13.72
C LEU A 799 -23.64 0.15 -12.79
N GLU A 800 -22.76 0.38 -11.82
CA GLU A 800 -22.75 1.59 -11.00
C GLU A 800 -22.12 2.76 -11.77
N LEU A 801 -20.99 2.58 -12.50
CA LEU A 801 -20.51 3.56 -13.48
C LEU A 801 -21.56 3.87 -14.56
N ALA A 802 -22.18 2.85 -15.18
CA ALA A 802 -23.20 3.10 -16.20
C ALA A 802 -24.46 3.77 -15.62
N ARG A 803 -24.71 3.67 -14.30
CA ARG A 803 -25.79 4.38 -13.62
C ARG A 803 -25.43 5.84 -13.35
N ASP A 804 -24.20 6.11 -12.96
CA ASP A 804 -23.70 7.47 -12.74
C ASP A 804 -23.48 8.20 -14.08
N ASP A 805 -23.02 7.51 -15.12
CA ASP A 805 -22.99 8.01 -16.51
C ASP A 805 -24.42 8.25 -17.04
N LEU A 806 -25.41 7.40 -16.72
CA LEU A 806 -26.82 7.66 -17.05
C LEU A 806 -27.37 8.89 -16.30
N LEU A 807 -26.94 9.15 -15.07
CA LEU A 807 -27.29 10.35 -14.32
C LEU A 807 -26.60 11.61 -14.86
N HIS A 808 -25.38 11.51 -15.41
CA HIS A 808 -24.73 12.60 -16.12
C HIS A 808 -25.30 12.84 -17.53
N LEU A 809 -25.66 11.79 -18.27
CA LEU A 809 -26.23 11.88 -19.62
C LEU A 809 -27.71 12.31 -19.65
N THR A 810 -28.41 12.29 -18.52
CA THR A 810 -29.78 12.83 -18.39
C THR A 810 -29.82 14.32 -18.02
N GLY A 811 -28.66 14.99 -18.02
CA GLY A 811 -28.53 16.44 -17.82
C GLY A 811 -28.85 17.30 -19.05
N ASP A 812 -29.01 16.73 -20.25
CA ASP A 812 -29.36 17.47 -21.46
C ASP A 812 -30.84 17.26 -21.89
N GLY A 813 -31.47 18.34 -22.33
CA GLY A 813 -32.91 18.50 -22.25
C GLY A 813 -33.69 17.91 -23.44
N ARG A 814 -34.58 16.95 -23.17
CA ARG A 814 -35.85 16.78 -23.90
C ARG A 814 -36.99 16.48 -22.94
N GLY A 815 -37.94 17.41 -22.85
CA GLY A 815 -39.02 17.36 -21.85
C GLY A 815 -40.20 16.46 -22.21
N ARG A 816 -41.15 16.39 -21.26
CA ARG A 816 -42.41 15.62 -21.22
C ARG A 816 -42.32 14.14 -20.81
N THR A 817 -42.13 13.89 -19.50
CA THR A 817 -43.00 12.99 -18.69
C THR A 817 -42.60 13.00 -17.20
N GLU A 818 -42.87 14.08 -16.45
CA GLU A 818 -42.72 14.03 -14.98
C GLU A 818 -43.56 15.06 -14.20
N THR A 819 -44.82 15.26 -14.61
CA THR A 819 -45.71 16.31 -14.07
C THR A 819 -46.50 15.91 -12.81
N VAL A 820 -46.09 14.85 -12.10
CA VAL A 820 -46.87 14.31 -10.95
C VAL A 820 -46.03 14.20 -9.66
N ALA A 821 -44.75 13.83 -9.72
CA ALA A 821 -43.94 13.62 -8.51
C ALA A 821 -43.55 14.92 -7.77
N ARG A 822 -43.31 16.03 -8.49
CA ARG A 822 -42.86 17.30 -7.88
C ARG A 822 -43.93 18.06 -7.08
N ARG A 823 -45.22 17.82 -7.32
CA ARG A 823 -46.31 18.57 -6.67
C ARG A 823 -46.60 18.21 -5.21
N VAL A 824 -46.00 17.14 -4.68
CA VAL A 824 -46.26 16.65 -3.30
C VAL A 824 -45.21 17.15 -2.31
N VAL A 825 -43.98 17.44 -2.77
CA VAL A 825 -42.86 17.86 -1.90
C VAL A 825 -42.94 19.35 -1.55
N ASP A 826 -43.33 20.20 -2.52
CA ASP A 826 -43.49 21.66 -2.31
C ASP A 826 -44.72 22.04 -1.45
N MET A 827 -45.49 21.07 -0.94
CA MET A 827 -46.77 21.31 -0.24
C MET A 827 -46.69 21.14 1.30
N LEU A 828 -45.52 20.85 1.87
CA LEU A 828 -45.39 20.53 3.30
C LEU A 828 -44.45 21.44 4.13
N LEU A 829 -43.81 22.45 3.54
CA LEU A 829 -42.90 23.36 4.25
C LEU A 829 -42.99 24.83 3.79
N ASP A 830 -44.17 25.46 3.84
CA ASP A 830 -44.25 26.88 4.25
C ASP A 830 -45.66 27.36 4.68
N ARG A 831 -45.69 28.38 5.55
CA ARG A 831 -46.79 29.09 6.29
C ARG A 831 -46.67 28.87 7.80
N GLN A 832 -46.63 29.87 8.69
CA GLN A 832 -47.10 31.28 8.70
C GLN A 832 -46.31 32.05 9.81
N CYS A 833 -46.35 33.37 10.08
CA CYS A 833 -47.11 34.58 9.68
C CYS A 833 -46.17 35.81 9.88
N LEU A 834 -46.09 36.83 9.02
CA LEU A 834 -47.02 37.98 8.82
C LEU A 834 -47.24 38.93 10.02
N VAL A 835 -46.63 40.13 9.95
CA VAL A 835 -47.26 41.46 10.21
C VAL A 835 -46.53 42.53 9.34
N GLY A 836 -47.25 43.47 8.72
CA GLY A 836 -46.70 44.69 8.06
C GLY A 836 -47.40 45.95 8.61
N PRO A 837 -47.61 47.05 7.86
CA PRO A 837 -46.97 47.54 6.62
C PRO A 837 -46.55 49.04 6.68
N GLU A 838 -45.96 49.62 5.61
CA GLU A 838 -46.32 50.95 5.00
C GLU A 838 -45.20 51.64 4.16
N ARG A 839 -45.56 51.94 2.91
CA ARG A 839 -45.33 53.15 2.06
C ARG A 839 -44.01 53.99 2.06
N ARG A 840 -43.51 54.13 0.82
CA ARG A 840 -43.02 55.35 0.10
C ARG A 840 -41.70 56.06 0.51
N ALA A 841 -40.72 55.88 -0.39
CA ALA A 841 -39.72 56.84 -0.92
C ALA A 841 -39.50 58.24 -0.27
N VAL A 842 -38.22 58.61 -0.06
CA VAL A 842 -37.54 59.81 -0.64
C VAL A 842 -36.02 59.82 -0.32
N ARG A 843 -35.25 60.50 -1.19
CA ARG A 843 -33.80 60.89 -1.14
C ARG A 843 -33.08 60.95 0.23
N PRO A 844 -31.74 60.78 0.25
CA PRO A 844 -30.85 61.42 1.22
C PRO A 844 -30.14 62.68 0.65
N ARG A 845 -30.00 63.74 1.46
CA ARG A 845 -29.14 64.92 1.17
C ARG A 845 -28.54 65.47 2.49
N ARG A 846 -27.21 65.41 2.62
CA ARG A 846 -26.30 66.23 3.47
C ARG A 846 -26.59 66.47 4.97
N ALA A 847 -25.57 66.20 5.80
CA ALA A 847 -24.82 67.15 6.66
C ALA A 847 -23.44 66.51 7.00
N ARG A 848 -22.23 67.11 7.09
CA ARG A 848 -21.70 68.38 7.68
C ARG A 848 -21.91 68.46 9.20
N ARG A 849 -20.99 68.89 10.07
CA ARG A 849 -19.60 69.48 10.08
C ARG A 849 -18.95 69.08 11.44
N ALA A 850 -17.68 69.25 11.80
CA ALA A 850 -16.72 70.38 11.77
C ALA A 850 -15.27 69.84 12.01
N ARG A 851 -14.19 70.28 11.35
CA ARG A 851 -13.28 71.47 11.59
C ARG A 851 -12.42 71.37 12.88
N PRO A 852 -11.13 71.82 12.88
CA PRO A 852 -10.74 73.21 12.51
C PRO A 852 -9.43 73.43 11.68
N THR A 853 -9.33 74.66 11.14
CA THR A 853 -8.18 75.60 10.85
C THR A 853 -6.78 75.12 10.34
N ILE A 854 -6.07 75.70 9.32
CA ILE A 854 -5.86 77.11 8.81
C ILE A 854 -4.77 77.86 9.63
N LEU A 855 -3.65 78.46 9.12
CA LEU A 855 -3.13 78.79 7.76
C LEU A 855 -1.56 78.93 7.73
N ALA A 856 -0.94 78.95 6.53
CA ALA A 856 0.40 79.51 6.17
C ALA A 856 1.67 78.78 6.69
N ALA A 857 2.85 78.83 6.03
CA ALA A 857 3.36 79.76 5.01
C ALA A 857 4.13 79.09 3.82
N LEU A 858 4.46 79.90 2.81
CA LEU A 858 5.15 79.56 1.56
C LEU A 858 6.69 79.60 1.64
N LEU A 859 7.33 79.14 0.55
CA LEU A 859 8.62 79.58 -0.02
C LEU A 859 9.95 79.11 0.60
N LEU A 860 10.51 78.02 0.03
CA LEU A 860 11.85 77.98 -0.56
C LEU A 860 11.98 76.69 -1.41
N LEU A 861 11.75 76.74 -2.73
CA LEU A 861 12.72 77.00 -3.82
C LEU A 861 13.59 75.77 -4.22
N ILE A 862 13.21 75.17 -5.36
CA ILE A 862 14.05 74.51 -6.39
C ILE A 862 14.49 73.03 -6.23
N LEU A 863 14.33 72.31 -7.36
CA LEU A 863 14.86 70.99 -7.75
C LEU A 863 14.45 69.75 -6.94
N PHE A 864 13.33 69.13 -7.35
CA PHE A 864 13.33 67.75 -7.87
C PHE A 864 12.12 67.55 -8.79
N THR A 865 12.36 67.23 -10.06
CA THR A 865 11.30 66.89 -11.02
C THR A 865 10.74 65.50 -10.72
N PRO A 866 9.43 65.32 -10.55
CA PRO A 866 8.85 63.98 -10.46
C PRO A 866 8.94 63.32 -11.84
N VAL A 867 9.73 62.25 -11.91
CA VAL A 867 9.92 61.43 -13.12
C VAL A 867 8.57 60.86 -13.56
N ARG A 868 8.17 61.11 -14.82
CA ARG A 868 6.98 60.51 -15.42
C ARG A 868 7.33 59.12 -15.96
N ALA A 869 6.88 58.08 -15.26
CA ALA A 869 6.88 56.73 -15.79
C ALA A 869 5.65 56.53 -16.70
N GLU A 870 5.87 56.29 -17.99
CA GLU A 870 4.81 55.87 -18.92
C GLU A 870 4.73 54.34 -18.96
N PRO A 871 3.63 53.71 -18.52
CA PRO A 871 3.49 52.26 -18.58
C PRO A 871 3.40 51.78 -20.04
N LEU A 872 4.18 50.77 -20.40
CA LEU A 872 4.19 50.19 -21.73
C LEU A 872 2.99 49.25 -21.91
N SER A 873 2.29 49.38 -23.03
CA SER A 873 1.28 48.40 -23.45
C SER A 873 1.94 47.09 -23.89
N GLN A 874 1.19 45.99 -23.84
CA GLN A 874 1.75 44.66 -24.05
C GLN A 874 2.33 44.45 -25.46
N SER A 875 1.77 45.11 -26.48
CA SER A 875 2.34 45.13 -27.84
C SER A 875 3.67 45.88 -27.93
N GLN A 876 3.84 46.98 -27.19
CA GLN A 876 5.11 47.71 -27.10
C GLN A 876 6.19 46.91 -26.37
N ILE A 877 5.81 46.09 -25.39
CA ILE A 877 6.73 45.16 -24.72
C ILE A 877 7.20 44.08 -25.71
N THR A 878 6.30 43.49 -26.50
CA THR A 878 6.68 42.49 -27.52
C THR A 878 7.57 43.08 -28.62
N ASP A 879 7.29 44.31 -29.10
CA ASP A 879 8.19 45.02 -30.05
C ASP A 879 9.58 45.26 -29.45
N LEU A 880 9.64 45.75 -28.20
CA LEU A 880 10.90 45.97 -27.50
C LEU A 880 11.70 44.67 -27.34
N LEU A 881 11.06 43.57 -26.95
CA LEU A 881 11.70 42.25 -26.85
C LEU A 881 12.19 41.74 -28.21
N ALA A 882 11.41 41.93 -29.29
CA ALA A 882 11.83 41.59 -30.65
C ALA A 882 13.08 42.37 -31.06
N ARG A 883 13.10 43.69 -30.84
CA ARG A 883 14.26 44.56 -31.14
C ARG A 883 15.50 44.17 -30.35
N ILE A 884 15.36 43.78 -29.08
CA ILE A 884 16.45 43.26 -28.25
C ILE A 884 17.00 41.96 -28.86
N ARG A 885 16.14 41.01 -29.24
CA ARG A 885 16.54 39.75 -29.89
C ARG A 885 17.29 40.01 -31.21
N THR A 886 16.77 40.87 -32.08
CA THR A 886 17.44 41.23 -33.34
C THR A 886 18.82 41.85 -33.11
N ALA A 887 18.92 42.80 -32.19
CA ALA A 887 20.19 43.48 -31.90
C ALA A 887 21.25 42.55 -31.27
N ARG A 888 20.82 41.51 -30.53
CA ARG A 888 21.70 40.46 -29.98
C ARG A 888 22.07 39.41 -31.03
N ALA A 889 21.17 39.06 -31.95
CA ALA A 889 21.46 38.17 -33.07
C ALA A 889 22.54 38.72 -34.02
N THR A 890 22.56 40.04 -34.25
CA THR A 890 23.59 40.71 -35.07
C THR A 890 24.98 40.80 -34.40
N ALA A 891 25.06 40.66 -33.08
CA ALA A 891 26.31 40.71 -32.34
C ALA A 891 26.20 39.86 -31.05
N PRO A 892 26.49 38.54 -31.14
CA PRO A 892 26.14 37.57 -30.11
C PRO A 892 27.03 37.62 -28.86
N SER A 893 28.13 38.38 -28.90
CA SER A 893 29.11 38.49 -27.83
C SER A 893 29.11 39.88 -27.19
N VAL A 894 29.11 39.91 -25.86
CA VAL A 894 29.11 41.14 -25.05
C VAL A 894 30.20 41.04 -23.98
N GLU A 895 31.01 42.08 -23.85
CA GLU A 895 31.89 42.31 -22.69
C GLU A 895 31.34 43.48 -21.87
N ALA A 896 31.37 43.38 -20.55
CA ALA A 896 30.97 44.44 -19.63
C ALA A 896 31.83 44.42 -18.35
N ASP A 897 32.09 45.60 -17.80
CA ASP A 897 32.44 45.71 -16.38
C ASP A 897 31.15 45.62 -15.56
N PHE A 898 31.17 44.93 -14.42
CA PHE A 898 30.04 44.88 -13.49
C PHE A 898 30.45 45.33 -12.08
N ARG A 899 29.47 45.89 -11.36
CA ARG A 899 29.50 46.09 -9.91
C ARG A 899 28.20 45.56 -9.32
N GLU A 900 28.32 44.57 -8.44
CA GLU A 900 27.21 43.86 -7.80
C GLU A 900 27.18 44.14 -6.31
N GLU A 901 25.98 44.40 -5.78
CA GLU A 901 25.70 44.62 -4.37
C GLU A 901 24.70 43.56 -3.89
N LYS A 902 25.14 42.68 -2.99
CA LYS A 902 24.34 41.58 -2.43
C LYS A 902 23.97 41.89 -0.98
N THR A 903 22.71 42.23 -0.74
CA THR A 903 22.12 42.36 0.60
C THR A 903 21.66 40.98 1.07
N LEU A 904 22.37 40.43 2.06
CA LEU A 904 22.08 39.13 2.67
C LEU A 904 21.47 39.29 4.05
N ARG A 905 20.53 38.42 4.44
CA ARG A 905 19.93 38.45 5.79
C ARG A 905 20.94 38.12 6.89
N LEU A 906 21.98 37.37 6.56
CA LEU A 906 23.05 36.98 7.49
C LEU A 906 24.00 38.14 7.83
N LEU A 907 24.01 39.26 7.10
CA LEU A 907 25.01 40.33 7.23
C LEU A 907 24.38 41.70 7.52
N ASN A 908 25.07 42.54 8.29
CA ASN A 908 24.64 43.91 8.58
C ASN A 908 25.00 44.91 7.46
N LYS A 909 25.88 44.52 6.54
CA LYS A 909 26.33 45.32 5.39
C LYS A 909 26.23 44.47 4.12
N PRO A 910 25.90 45.07 2.96
CA PRO A 910 25.87 44.35 1.69
C PRO A 910 27.30 43.98 1.26
N ILE A 911 27.43 42.81 0.62
CA ILE A 911 28.68 42.43 -0.06
C ILE A 911 28.73 43.19 -1.38
N VAL A 912 29.78 43.97 -1.61
CA VAL A 912 30.02 44.63 -2.90
C VAL A 912 31.14 43.90 -3.63
N SER A 913 30.86 43.41 -4.84
CA SER A 913 31.84 42.80 -5.73
C SER A 913 31.91 43.58 -7.05
N SER A 914 33.06 43.54 -7.71
CA SER A 914 33.23 44.14 -9.04
C SER A 914 34.15 43.29 -9.90
N GLY A 915 34.05 43.44 -11.22
CA GLY A 915 34.78 42.57 -12.13
C GLY A 915 34.36 42.71 -13.58
N LYS A 916 34.76 41.73 -14.38
CA LYS A 916 34.39 41.64 -15.80
C LYS A 916 33.49 40.44 -16.06
N ILE A 917 32.55 40.63 -16.98
CA ILE A 917 31.70 39.56 -17.50
C ILE A 917 31.76 39.55 -19.03
N TRP A 918 31.97 38.37 -19.58
CA TRP A 918 31.85 38.07 -21.00
C TRP A 918 30.67 37.13 -21.19
N PHE A 919 29.82 37.43 -22.16
CA PHE A 919 28.67 36.64 -22.52
C PHE A 919 28.72 36.34 -24.02
N GLN A 920 28.38 35.12 -24.41
CA GLN A 920 28.16 34.72 -25.79
C GLN A 920 26.85 33.93 -25.87
N ALA A 921 25.89 34.45 -26.63
CA ALA A 921 24.60 33.79 -26.85
C ALA A 921 24.77 32.40 -27.49
N PRO A 922 23.95 31.40 -27.11
CA PRO A 922 22.78 31.52 -26.24
C PRO A 922 23.06 31.37 -24.73
N ASP A 923 24.14 30.69 -24.35
CA ASP A 923 24.32 30.05 -23.02
C ASP A 923 25.76 30.07 -22.46
N LYS A 924 26.73 30.65 -23.18
CA LYS A 924 28.14 30.71 -22.74
C LYS A 924 28.43 32.01 -21.99
N PHE A 925 29.11 31.90 -20.86
CA PHE A 925 29.54 33.09 -20.12
C PHE A 925 30.79 32.85 -19.28
N ARG A 926 31.53 33.94 -19.01
CA ARG A 926 32.65 33.98 -18.07
C ARG A 926 32.46 35.19 -17.18
N ARG A 927 32.59 35.04 -15.86
CA ARG A 927 32.57 36.13 -14.88
C ARG A 927 33.84 36.04 -14.04
N GLU A 928 34.61 37.13 -14.02
CA GLU A 928 35.79 37.29 -13.17
C GLU A 928 35.50 38.34 -12.11
N VAL A 929 35.37 37.91 -10.85
CA VAL A 929 35.30 38.80 -9.69
C VAL A 929 36.73 39.18 -9.27
N ARG A 930 36.97 40.48 -9.08
CA ARG A 930 38.27 41.03 -8.65
C ARG A 930 38.12 41.66 -7.25
N GLY A 931 39.18 41.58 -6.44
CA GLY A 931 39.20 42.12 -5.07
C GLY A 931 39.86 41.15 -4.09
N ASN A 932 39.54 41.28 -2.80
CA ASN A 932 40.14 40.48 -1.72
C ASN A 932 39.75 38.98 -1.78
N ALA A 933 38.57 38.68 -2.33
CA ALA A 933 38.05 37.33 -2.54
C ALA A 933 37.77 37.10 -4.03
N PRO A 934 38.82 36.92 -4.88
CA PRO A 934 38.63 36.72 -6.30
C PRO A 934 37.93 35.38 -6.57
N SER A 935 37.13 35.34 -7.64
CA SER A 935 36.54 34.11 -8.14
C SER A 935 36.35 34.15 -9.66
N LEU A 936 36.38 32.98 -10.27
CA LEU A 936 36.24 32.78 -11.71
C LEU A 936 35.08 31.82 -11.96
N THR A 937 34.01 32.32 -12.54
CA THR A 937 32.89 31.50 -13.02
C THR A 937 32.98 31.34 -14.53
N VAL A 938 32.89 30.11 -15.05
CA VAL A 938 32.96 29.82 -16.49
C VAL A 938 31.88 28.82 -16.87
N SER A 939 31.09 29.12 -17.90
CA SER A 939 30.10 28.22 -18.50
C SER A 939 30.34 28.06 -19.99
N ASN A 940 30.38 26.81 -20.45
CA ASN A 940 30.48 26.44 -21.87
C ASN A 940 29.12 26.07 -22.50
N GLY A 941 28.02 26.21 -21.76
CA GLY A 941 26.65 25.83 -22.15
C GLY A 941 26.23 24.40 -21.74
N ARG A 942 27.20 23.52 -21.40
CA ARG A 942 26.96 22.15 -20.90
C ARG A 942 27.47 21.91 -19.49
N GLU A 943 28.43 22.70 -19.06
CA GLU A 943 29.08 22.64 -17.76
C GLU A 943 29.30 24.06 -17.26
N LEU A 944 29.22 24.24 -15.94
CA LEU A 944 29.52 25.46 -15.22
C LEU A 944 30.56 25.12 -14.15
N TRP A 945 31.63 25.91 -14.10
CA TRP A 945 32.70 25.84 -13.13
C TRP A 945 32.74 27.13 -12.34
N ILE A 946 32.83 27.04 -11.00
CA ILE A 946 33.14 28.19 -10.14
C ILE A 946 34.44 27.88 -9.39
N TYR A 947 35.52 28.57 -9.75
CA TYR A 947 36.84 28.42 -9.16
C TYR A 947 37.13 29.54 -8.17
N TYR A 948 37.67 29.18 -7.01
CA TYR A 948 38.05 30.09 -5.94
C TYR A 948 39.57 30.00 -5.68
N PRO A 949 40.39 30.87 -6.31
CA PRO A 949 41.85 30.82 -6.23
C PRO A 949 42.42 30.76 -4.81
N ASN A 950 41.88 31.56 -3.88
CA ASN A 950 42.37 31.65 -2.50
C ASN A 950 42.23 30.33 -1.73
N PHE A 951 41.27 29.47 -2.09
CA PHE A 951 40.98 28.22 -1.40
C PHE A 951 41.49 26.98 -2.16
N LYS A 952 42.03 27.15 -3.38
CA LYS A 952 42.31 26.07 -4.31
C LYS A 952 41.14 25.09 -4.44
N SER A 953 39.92 25.61 -4.56
CA SER A 953 38.72 24.79 -4.72
C SER A 953 37.91 25.21 -5.94
N ALA A 954 37.22 24.23 -6.53
CA ALA A 954 36.31 24.42 -7.64
C ALA A 954 34.98 23.72 -7.37
N GLU A 955 33.87 24.40 -7.62
CA GLU A 955 32.54 23.80 -7.69
C GLU A 955 32.25 23.45 -9.15
N HIS A 956 31.86 22.21 -9.42
CA HIS A 956 31.50 21.72 -10.76
C HIS A 956 30.00 21.41 -10.87
N TYR A 957 29.38 21.90 -11.95
CA TYR A 957 27.96 21.82 -12.21
C TYR A 957 27.71 21.33 -13.65
N SER A 958 27.00 20.21 -13.80
CA SER A 958 26.54 19.76 -15.12
C SER A 958 25.22 20.48 -15.50
N LEU A 959 25.19 21.07 -16.69
CA LEU A 959 24.05 21.82 -17.25
C LEU A 959 23.22 20.91 -18.17
N GLY A 960 22.58 19.92 -17.56
CA GLY A 960 21.55 19.09 -18.19
C GLY A 960 20.14 19.54 -17.79
N LYS A 961 19.13 19.30 -18.63
CA LYS A 961 17.74 19.72 -18.36
C LYS A 961 17.26 19.29 -16.96
N ARG A 962 16.93 20.29 -16.13
CA ARG A 962 16.23 20.25 -14.83
C ARG A 962 17.12 20.06 -13.59
N SER A 963 18.22 20.81 -13.49
CA SER A 963 18.89 21.13 -12.21
C SER A 963 18.21 22.33 -11.51
N PRO A 964 18.15 22.43 -10.17
CA PRO A 964 17.68 23.64 -9.49
C PRO A 964 18.53 24.89 -9.79
N ILE A 965 19.75 24.70 -10.30
CA ILE A 965 20.67 25.77 -10.72
C ILE A 965 20.34 26.28 -12.13
N ASP A 966 19.60 25.50 -12.94
CA ASP A 966 19.10 25.95 -14.25
C ASP A 966 18.26 27.22 -14.13
N ALA A 967 17.58 27.44 -13.00
CA ALA A 967 16.81 28.65 -12.76
C ALA A 967 17.69 29.87 -12.46
N ALA A 968 18.84 29.71 -11.79
CA ALA A 968 19.82 30.77 -11.62
C ALA A 968 20.48 31.13 -12.97
N ILE A 969 20.81 30.12 -13.77
CA ILE A 969 21.35 30.29 -15.12
C ILE A 969 20.30 30.87 -16.07
N ALA A 970 19.04 30.45 -15.98
CA ALA A 970 17.93 31.06 -16.70
C ALA A 970 17.71 32.52 -16.28
N THR A 971 18.02 32.88 -15.03
CA THR A 971 18.00 34.29 -14.58
C THR A 971 19.16 35.08 -15.18
N MET A 972 20.36 34.52 -15.27
CA MET A 972 21.51 35.14 -15.96
C MET A 972 21.27 35.26 -17.48
N ASN A 973 20.70 34.23 -18.13
CA ASN A 973 20.26 34.29 -19.53
C ASN A 973 19.07 35.25 -19.71
N THR A 974 18.20 35.42 -18.72
CA THR A 974 17.13 36.43 -18.74
C THR A 974 17.73 37.84 -18.64
N ALA A 975 18.75 38.05 -17.81
CA ALA A 975 19.46 39.33 -17.71
C ALA A 975 20.22 39.69 -19.00
N LEU A 976 20.97 38.73 -19.56
CA LEU A 976 21.98 38.96 -20.60
C LEU A 976 21.49 38.63 -22.02
N ASN A 977 20.49 37.76 -22.18
CA ASN A 977 20.00 37.29 -23.47
C ASN A 977 18.50 37.60 -23.73
N LEU A 978 17.64 37.56 -22.70
CA LEU A 978 16.16 37.76 -22.81
C LEU A 978 15.49 36.81 -23.82
N ASP A 979 16.08 35.63 -24.06
CA ASP A 979 15.52 34.66 -25.00
C ASP A 979 14.39 33.85 -24.36
N ASN A 980 13.32 33.62 -25.13
CA ASN A 980 12.13 32.84 -24.77
C ASN A 980 11.42 33.21 -23.43
N VAL A 981 11.71 34.39 -22.86
CA VAL A 981 11.23 34.83 -21.53
C VAL A 981 9.72 34.97 -21.39
N GLU A 982 8.99 35.18 -22.49
CA GLU A 982 7.53 35.39 -22.51
C GLU A 982 6.76 34.14 -22.07
N ASN A 983 7.34 32.95 -22.29
CA ASN A 983 6.79 31.66 -21.84
C ASN A 983 7.05 31.41 -20.34
N THR A 984 8.09 32.05 -19.79
CA THR A 984 8.62 31.77 -18.45
C THR A 984 8.20 32.80 -17.41
N PHE A 985 8.00 34.05 -17.84
CA PHE A 985 7.73 35.22 -17.00
C PHE A 985 6.44 35.93 -17.39
N SER A 986 5.76 36.50 -16.40
CA SER A 986 4.86 37.63 -16.63
C SER A 986 5.72 38.89 -16.66
N ILE A 987 5.66 39.62 -17.77
CA ILE A 987 6.50 40.80 -18.02
C ILE A 987 5.60 42.02 -17.98
N SER A 988 6.00 43.01 -17.19
CA SER A 988 5.44 44.36 -17.18
C SER A 988 6.57 45.34 -17.42
N GLY A 989 6.27 46.49 -18.03
CA GLY A 989 7.30 47.45 -18.40
C GLY A 989 6.82 48.89 -18.31
N ALA A 990 7.76 49.79 -18.05
CA ALA A 990 7.55 51.23 -18.10
C ALA A 990 8.72 51.89 -18.83
N LYS A 991 8.43 52.96 -19.55
CA LYS A 991 9.44 53.89 -20.04
C LYS A 991 9.62 54.98 -18.99
N ILE A 992 10.85 55.17 -18.55
CA ILE A 992 11.23 56.10 -17.47
C ILE A 992 12.33 56.99 -18.04
N ASP A 993 11.97 58.23 -18.35
CA ASP A 993 12.80 59.19 -19.10
C ASP A 993 13.37 58.56 -20.40
N ASN A 994 14.69 58.39 -20.49
CA ASN A 994 15.39 57.78 -21.63
C ASN A 994 15.64 56.26 -21.49
N HIS A 995 15.10 55.61 -20.46
CA HIS A 995 15.37 54.20 -20.14
C HIS A 995 14.10 53.35 -20.25
N TYR A 996 14.26 52.06 -20.51
CA TYR A 996 13.19 51.07 -20.41
C TYR A 996 13.40 50.24 -19.15
N GLU A 997 12.40 50.14 -18.29
CA GLU A 997 12.42 49.26 -17.12
C GLU A 997 11.43 48.11 -17.33
N LEU A 998 11.92 46.88 -17.22
CA LEU A 998 11.15 45.64 -17.34
C LEU A 998 11.14 44.91 -16.00
N THR A 999 9.96 44.70 -15.44
CA THR A 999 9.71 43.82 -14.29
C THR A 999 9.26 42.46 -14.81
N LEU A 1000 10.02 41.42 -14.47
CA LEU A 1000 9.75 40.02 -14.77
C LEU A 1000 9.41 39.28 -13.46
N SER A 1001 8.20 38.72 -13.40
CA SER A 1001 7.74 37.87 -12.29
C SER A 1001 7.53 36.44 -12.80
N PRO A 1002 8.14 35.41 -12.18
CA PRO A 1002 8.14 34.04 -12.69
C PRO A 1002 6.73 33.42 -12.69
N ARG A 1003 6.37 32.72 -13.77
CA ARG A 1003 5.11 31.96 -13.84
C ARG A 1003 5.22 30.62 -13.12
N VAL A 1004 6.30 29.88 -13.39
CA VAL A 1004 6.55 28.51 -12.93
C VAL A 1004 6.89 28.46 -11.44
N ALA A 1005 6.25 27.54 -10.70
CA ALA A 1005 6.43 27.37 -9.26
C ALA A 1005 7.90 27.16 -8.81
N ALA A 1006 8.72 26.48 -9.62
CA ALA A 1006 10.13 26.25 -9.32
C ALA A 1006 10.96 27.55 -9.23
N MET A 1007 10.67 28.55 -10.08
CA MET A 1007 11.36 29.85 -10.04
C MET A 1007 10.81 30.79 -8.97
N LYS A 1008 9.51 30.71 -8.65
CA LYS A 1008 8.89 31.45 -7.53
C LYS A 1008 9.54 31.13 -6.17
N ARG A 1009 10.20 29.97 -6.03
CA ARG A 1009 10.97 29.61 -4.83
C ARG A 1009 12.33 30.31 -4.73
N LEU A 1010 12.87 30.80 -5.85
CA LEU A 1010 14.22 31.38 -5.93
C LEU A 1010 14.18 32.91 -5.97
N PHE A 1011 13.23 33.50 -6.70
CA PHE A 1011 13.01 34.94 -6.69
C PHE A 1011 11.53 35.30 -6.87
N GLU A 1012 11.12 36.37 -6.20
CA GLU A 1012 9.78 36.95 -6.28
C GLU A 1012 9.67 37.90 -7.48
N LYS A 1013 10.72 38.70 -7.70
CA LYS A 1013 10.77 39.75 -8.72
C LYS A 1013 12.18 39.90 -9.27
N PHE A 1014 12.28 39.98 -10.60
CA PHE A 1014 13.50 40.37 -11.30
C PHE A 1014 13.23 41.64 -12.10
N THR A 1015 14.01 42.69 -11.92
CA THR A 1015 13.86 43.99 -12.59
C THR A 1015 15.10 44.26 -13.44
N LEU A 1016 14.89 44.67 -14.69
CA LEU A 1016 15.92 44.93 -15.69
C LEU A 1016 15.73 46.33 -16.27
N ARG A 1017 16.74 47.19 -16.14
CA ARG A 1017 16.79 48.53 -16.72
C ARG A 1017 17.72 48.54 -17.93
N LEU A 1018 17.19 48.98 -19.06
CA LEU A 1018 17.88 49.09 -20.35
C LEU A 1018 18.06 50.55 -20.76
N ASN A 1019 19.17 50.86 -21.42
CA ASN A 1019 19.38 52.14 -22.09
C ASN A 1019 18.75 52.17 -23.50
N GLN A 1020 18.90 53.29 -24.23
CA GLN A 1020 18.36 53.44 -25.59
C GLN A 1020 18.97 52.46 -26.60
N ASP A 1021 20.24 52.08 -26.42
CA ASP A 1021 20.98 51.13 -27.26
C ASP A 1021 20.73 49.65 -26.88
N LEU A 1022 19.75 49.41 -25.98
CA LEU A 1022 19.32 48.09 -25.51
C LEU A 1022 20.39 47.31 -24.72
N PHE A 1023 21.36 48.01 -24.12
CA PHE A 1023 22.27 47.47 -23.11
C PHE A 1023 21.64 47.49 -21.72
N ALA A 1024 21.99 46.51 -20.88
CA ALA A 1024 21.47 46.41 -19.52
C ALA A 1024 22.30 47.29 -18.57
N GLU A 1025 21.75 48.40 -18.08
CA GLU A 1025 22.46 49.28 -17.13
C GLU A 1025 22.45 48.71 -15.72
N ARG A 1026 21.31 48.14 -15.32
CA ARG A 1026 21.07 47.62 -13.97
C ARG A 1026 20.10 46.46 -13.99
N THR A 1027 20.42 45.42 -13.25
CA THR A 1027 19.51 44.33 -12.87
C THR A 1027 19.31 44.33 -11.36
N GLU A 1028 18.14 43.86 -10.93
CA GLU A 1028 17.78 43.75 -9.53
C GLU A 1028 16.92 42.51 -9.29
N MET A 1029 17.39 41.61 -8.45
CA MET A 1029 16.70 40.37 -8.06
C MET A 1029 16.29 40.46 -6.59
N LEU A 1030 15.00 40.24 -6.32
CA LEU A 1030 14.44 40.12 -4.97
C LEU A 1030 14.06 38.67 -4.69
N GLN A 1031 14.64 38.09 -3.65
CA GLN A 1031 14.37 36.72 -3.20
C GLN A 1031 13.19 36.67 -2.20
N PRO A 1032 12.44 35.55 -2.08
CA PRO A 1032 11.30 35.45 -1.16
C PRO A 1032 11.67 35.53 0.33
N ASN A 1033 12.95 35.38 0.66
CA ASN A 1033 13.50 35.57 2.01
C ASN A 1033 13.82 37.04 2.35
N GLY A 1034 13.56 37.98 1.42
CA GLY A 1034 13.85 39.41 1.54
C GLY A 1034 15.24 39.83 1.09
N GLU A 1035 16.09 38.90 0.64
CA GLU A 1035 17.43 39.22 0.14
C GLU A 1035 17.39 39.86 -1.25
N ARG A 1036 18.35 40.76 -1.50
CA ARG A 1036 18.38 41.60 -2.70
C ARG A 1036 19.74 41.53 -3.37
N VAL A 1037 19.76 41.33 -4.68
CA VAL A 1037 20.99 41.40 -5.50
C VAL A 1037 20.80 42.49 -6.53
N VAL A 1038 21.66 43.51 -6.54
CA VAL A 1038 21.64 44.60 -7.51
C VAL A 1038 22.94 44.57 -8.29
N THR A 1039 22.88 44.38 -9.61
CA THR A 1039 24.07 44.37 -10.46
C THR A 1039 23.98 45.51 -11.47
N THR A 1040 24.96 46.39 -11.44
CA THR A 1040 25.12 47.52 -12.38
C THR A 1040 26.24 47.20 -13.36
N TYR A 1041 26.06 47.57 -14.63
CA TYR A 1041 27.01 47.27 -15.70
C TYR A 1041 27.49 48.55 -16.38
N ALA A 1042 28.78 48.61 -16.67
CA ALA A 1042 29.47 49.73 -17.31
C ALA A 1042 30.36 49.23 -18.46
N ASN A 1043 30.84 50.16 -19.29
CA ASN A 1043 31.80 49.90 -20.38
C ASN A 1043 31.37 48.73 -21.31
N GLN A 1044 30.07 48.62 -21.59
CA GLN A 1044 29.50 47.55 -22.39
C GLN A 1044 29.91 47.66 -23.86
N MET A 1045 30.53 46.61 -24.40
CA MET A 1045 30.96 46.53 -25.79
C MET A 1045 30.46 45.25 -26.44
N ARG A 1046 30.05 45.34 -27.72
CA ARG A 1046 29.72 44.17 -28.55
C ARG A 1046 30.90 43.84 -29.45
N ALA A 1047 31.71 42.89 -29.02
CA ALA A 1047 32.93 42.47 -29.70
C ALA A 1047 33.03 40.94 -29.72
N PRO A 1048 33.61 40.32 -30.76
CA PRO A 1048 33.77 38.87 -30.82
C PRO A 1048 34.74 38.39 -29.73
N VAL A 1049 34.28 37.45 -28.89
CA VAL A 1049 35.04 36.88 -27.78
C VAL A 1049 35.62 35.52 -28.20
N PRO A 1050 36.91 35.21 -27.94
CA PRO A 1050 37.49 33.90 -28.26
C PRO A 1050 36.81 32.73 -27.55
N ALA A 1051 36.55 31.63 -28.26
CA ALA A 1051 35.84 30.47 -27.70
C ALA A 1051 36.56 29.82 -26.50
N SER A 1052 37.91 29.83 -26.50
CA SER A 1052 38.74 29.32 -25.40
C SER A 1052 38.55 30.06 -24.07
N LEU A 1053 37.96 31.26 -24.08
CA LEU A 1053 37.66 32.05 -22.89
C LEU A 1053 36.53 31.42 -22.05
N PHE A 1054 35.69 30.59 -22.67
CA PHE A 1054 34.57 29.84 -22.06
C PHE A 1054 34.92 28.39 -21.70
N GLU A 1055 36.17 27.97 -21.90
CA GLU A 1055 36.67 26.67 -21.45
C GLU A 1055 37.50 26.87 -20.18
N PHE A 1056 37.36 25.95 -19.22
CA PHE A 1056 38.10 26.00 -17.96
C PHE A 1056 38.46 24.59 -17.48
N THR A 1057 39.72 24.43 -17.10
CA THR A 1057 40.22 23.23 -16.43
C THR A 1057 40.80 23.67 -15.10
N PRO A 1058 40.38 23.11 -13.96
CA PRO A 1058 40.91 23.50 -12.65
C PRO A 1058 42.42 23.20 -12.54
N PRO A 1059 43.22 24.08 -11.92
CA PRO A 1059 44.65 23.84 -11.72
C PRO A 1059 44.95 22.56 -10.91
N ALA A 1060 46.11 21.96 -11.11
CA ALA A 1060 46.53 20.77 -10.38
C ALA A 1060 46.54 21.01 -8.85
N GLY A 1061 45.98 20.07 -8.08
CA GLY A 1061 45.81 20.21 -6.63
C GLY A 1061 44.60 21.05 -6.21
N THR A 1062 43.66 21.34 -7.11
CA THR A 1062 42.37 21.95 -6.79
C THR A 1062 41.39 20.90 -6.25
N GLU A 1063 40.74 21.17 -5.12
CA GLU A 1063 39.64 20.35 -4.59
C GLU A 1063 38.37 20.59 -5.43
N ILE A 1064 37.88 19.56 -6.12
CA ILE A 1064 36.67 19.63 -6.95
C ILE A 1064 35.50 19.09 -6.14
N THR A 1065 34.42 19.86 -6.03
CA THR A 1065 33.20 19.49 -5.30
C THR A 1065 31.97 19.68 -6.17
N THR A 1066 30.90 18.89 -5.93
CA THR A 1066 29.61 19.06 -6.60
C THR A 1066 28.60 19.78 -5.68
N PRO A 1067 27.48 20.35 -6.20
CA PRO A 1067 26.43 20.95 -5.39
C PRO A 1067 26.02 20.10 -4.19
N PHE A 1068 25.87 20.76 -3.04
CA PHE A 1068 25.58 20.14 -1.73
C PHE A 1068 26.67 19.21 -1.17
N GLY A 1069 27.89 19.23 -1.74
CA GLY A 1069 29.06 18.57 -1.14
C GLY A 1069 29.11 17.06 -1.33
N ARG A 1070 28.61 16.56 -2.46
CA ARG A 1070 28.89 15.21 -2.97
C ARG A 1070 30.19 15.17 -3.75
#